data_AF-A0A6N0LR66-F1
#
_entry.id   AF-A0A6N0LR66-F1
#
_cell.length_a   1.000
_cell.length_b   1.000
_cell.length_c   1.000
_cell.angle_alpha   90.00
_cell.angle_beta   90.00
_cell.angle_gamma   90.00
#
_symmetry.space_group_name_H-M   'P 1'
#
loop_
_entity.id
_entity.type
_entity.pdbx_description
1 polymer ?
#
loop_
_entity_poly.entity_id
_entity_poly.type
_entity_poly.pdbx_seq_one_letter_code
_entity_poly.pdbx_strand_id
1 'polypeptide(L)'
;MNISQNVERGCCLFPNKPALIFEGLYFTYKQLNEMANRFANALLGLGVERGDRIALLLPNIPEFIISYLGILKIGAIAVSINPSLQSDELKFILNDCGAVVLVTTETLREKLPKQDLPHLKHILIAEGKATDAIALSEFMANASSSARAVEMERDDPAAILYTSGTTGFPKGATLSHGNVISNMHSMNHCCEMRPNDQILLFLPMFHCFGQNAVLNSGLNTCATIVLQRSFDPETVLSTISEYNITIFFGVPTTFILLCDKASIRDLDSVRYYFSAAAGLPVEIAKRWQDKFGKVINQGYGLTETSPLASYNHELRYKLGSIGSPIENVEMKIVSLDDGCEVAPGELGEIVIRGVNVMLGYWNRPAETAKAMKNGWFHTGDIGQIDELGYFYIVDRLKDMINNGGLKVYPAEVENVIYQHPGIAEVAVYGVPDSVLGEQVKASVVLKPDQVVTEEEIIAFCYQKLAKYKVPSAVELVSSIPKNPTGKILKRLLRQENSAAPSHSTVVSKTQTSASVNVSYQTTELIENWIMDWVVRKLAVAAQSVDQSKSFADYGLDSVRAVKLAQELSEWLGYPLEATIVWNFSTIESLARHLASQKIPQLTELAKTKPEFNLHTESLLVSVELPTNKAELTESTDLKALSDAEIAELLTREIATVKQKRLV
;
A
#
# COMPACT_ATOMS: atom_id res chain seq x y z
N MET A 1 19.30 -27.59 -13.94
CA MET A 1 18.55 -27.39 -12.68
C MET A 1 17.08 -27.11 -12.96
N ASN A 2 16.15 -27.95 -12.50
CA ASN A 2 14.72 -27.74 -12.68
C ASN A 2 13.99 -27.89 -11.34
N ILE A 3 13.06 -26.98 -11.02
CA ILE A 3 12.35 -26.96 -9.73
C ILE A 3 11.59 -28.29 -9.52
N SER A 4 11.07 -28.89 -10.58
CA SER A 4 10.33 -30.16 -10.51
C SER A 4 11.21 -31.37 -10.15
N GLN A 5 12.55 -31.25 -10.21
CA GLN A 5 13.46 -32.29 -9.69
C GLN A 5 13.30 -32.50 -8.18
N ASN A 6 12.77 -31.52 -7.44
CA ASN A 6 12.48 -31.68 -6.02
C ASN A 6 11.46 -32.81 -5.75
N VAL A 7 10.38 -32.90 -6.54
CA VAL A 7 9.39 -33.97 -6.38
C VAL A 7 9.93 -35.32 -6.85
N GLU A 8 10.81 -35.34 -7.86
CA GLU A 8 11.50 -36.56 -8.30
C GLU A 8 12.43 -37.09 -7.21
N ARG A 9 13.22 -36.21 -6.59
CA ARG A 9 14.06 -36.55 -5.45
C ARG A 9 13.24 -37.09 -4.28
N GLY A 10 12.12 -36.43 -3.95
CA GLY A 10 11.20 -36.91 -2.92
C GLY A 10 10.61 -38.28 -3.26
N CYS A 11 10.24 -38.53 -4.52
CA CYS A 11 9.78 -39.83 -5.00
C CYS A 11 10.85 -40.91 -4.86
N CYS A 12 12.13 -40.60 -5.10
CA CYS A 12 13.22 -41.55 -4.95
C CYS A 12 13.57 -41.83 -3.47
N LEU A 13 13.65 -40.80 -2.63
CA LEU A 13 14.09 -40.92 -1.24
C LEU A 13 12.96 -41.35 -0.28
N PHE A 14 11.74 -40.90 -0.54
CA PHE A 14 10.59 -41.06 0.35
C PHE A 14 9.30 -41.44 -0.42
N PRO A 15 9.29 -42.47 -1.28
CA PRO A 15 8.19 -42.77 -2.21
C PRO A 15 6.82 -42.92 -1.53
N ASN A 16 6.78 -43.52 -0.34
CA ASN A 16 5.55 -43.83 0.38
C ASN A 16 5.16 -42.78 1.42
N LYS A 17 5.98 -41.73 1.58
CA LYS A 17 5.70 -40.66 2.51
C LYS A 17 4.68 -39.69 1.89
N PRO A 18 3.68 -39.21 2.66
CA PRO A 18 2.82 -38.12 2.21
C PRO A 18 3.65 -36.90 1.79
N ALA A 19 3.45 -36.43 0.57
CA ALA A 19 3.93 -35.13 0.11
C ALA A 19 2.86 -34.06 0.34
N LEU A 20 1.60 -34.45 0.14
CA LEU A 20 0.44 -33.57 0.21
C LEU A 20 -0.70 -34.26 0.94
N ILE A 21 -1.37 -33.52 1.82
CA ILE A 21 -2.63 -33.90 2.45
C ILE A 21 -3.66 -32.84 2.09
N PHE A 22 -4.83 -33.25 1.62
CA PHE A 22 -5.91 -32.33 1.24
C PHE A 22 -7.26 -33.00 1.48
N GLU A 23 -8.11 -32.37 2.31
CA GLU A 23 -9.48 -32.86 2.61
C GLU A 23 -9.53 -34.36 3.00
N GLY A 24 -8.56 -34.79 3.83
CA GLY A 24 -8.43 -36.18 4.29
C GLY A 24 -7.79 -37.15 3.29
N LEU A 25 -7.49 -36.71 2.06
CA LEU A 25 -6.76 -37.48 1.06
C LEU A 25 -5.25 -37.30 1.21
N TYR A 26 -4.51 -38.40 1.05
CA TYR A 26 -3.06 -38.44 1.18
C TYR A 26 -2.44 -38.76 -0.18
N PHE A 27 -1.59 -37.87 -0.67
CA PHE A 27 -0.81 -38.09 -1.87
C PHE A 27 0.64 -38.31 -1.47
N THR A 28 1.17 -39.50 -1.72
CA THR A 28 2.59 -39.76 -1.47
C THR A 28 3.47 -39.03 -2.48
N TYR A 29 4.75 -38.88 -2.18
CA TYR A 29 5.72 -38.35 -3.14
C TYR A 29 5.73 -39.11 -4.47
N LYS A 30 5.56 -40.45 -4.41
CA LYS A 30 5.44 -41.27 -5.62
C LYS A 30 4.18 -40.91 -6.42
N GLN A 31 3.02 -40.87 -5.77
CA GLN A 31 1.76 -40.55 -6.44
C GLN A 31 1.77 -39.14 -7.03
N LEU A 32 2.25 -38.14 -6.27
CA LEU A 32 2.35 -36.77 -6.75
C LEU A 32 3.28 -36.66 -7.97
N ASN A 33 4.43 -37.33 -7.95
CA ASN A 33 5.34 -37.37 -9.10
C ASN A 33 4.71 -38.07 -10.31
N GLU A 34 4.02 -39.20 -10.12
CA GLU A 34 3.33 -39.92 -11.20
C GLU A 34 2.21 -39.07 -11.82
N MET A 35 1.44 -38.33 -11.02
CA MET A 35 0.41 -37.41 -11.52
C MET A 35 1.03 -36.24 -12.31
N ALA A 36 2.10 -35.63 -11.79
CA ALA A 36 2.83 -34.57 -12.49
C ALA A 36 3.45 -35.09 -13.82
N ASN A 37 3.93 -36.34 -13.85
CA ASN A 37 4.45 -36.98 -15.06
C ASN A 37 3.35 -37.21 -16.10
N ARG A 38 2.15 -37.64 -15.68
CA ARG A 38 1.01 -37.79 -16.58
C ARG A 38 0.64 -36.45 -17.20
N PHE A 39 0.58 -35.39 -16.38
CA PHE A 39 0.31 -34.05 -16.89
C PHE A 39 1.38 -33.57 -17.88
N ALA A 40 2.66 -33.73 -17.55
CA ALA A 40 3.78 -33.40 -18.43
C ALA A 40 3.69 -34.12 -19.79
N ASN A 41 3.49 -35.44 -19.79
CA ASN A 41 3.37 -36.23 -21.01
C ASN A 41 2.11 -35.89 -21.81
N ALA A 42 1.00 -35.57 -21.14
CA ALA A 42 -0.22 -35.14 -21.81
C ALA A 42 -0.02 -33.78 -22.52
N LEU A 43 0.67 -32.83 -21.88
CA LEU A 43 1.03 -31.55 -22.51
C LEU A 43 1.93 -31.73 -23.74
N LEU A 44 2.94 -32.61 -23.66
CA LEU A 44 3.76 -32.96 -24.83
C LEU A 44 2.91 -33.58 -25.96
N GLY A 45 1.92 -34.39 -25.61
CA GLY A 45 0.94 -34.94 -26.56
C GLY A 45 0.05 -33.88 -27.24
N LEU A 46 -0.16 -32.73 -26.60
CA LEU A 46 -0.80 -31.55 -27.21
C LEU A 46 0.15 -30.71 -28.07
N GLY A 47 1.44 -31.05 -28.12
CA GLY A 47 2.45 -30.26 -28.82
C GLY A 47 2.88 -29.00 -28.07
N VAL A 48 2.75 -28.98 -26.74
CA VAL A 48 3.34 -27.92 -25.92
C VAL A 48 4.86 -28.08 -25.90
N GLU A 49 5.57 -26.98 -26.15
CA GLU A 49 7.03 -26.96 -26.22
C GLU A 49 7.66 -26.19 -25.04
N ARG A 50 8.98 -26.31 -24.90
CA ARG A 50 9.75 -25.52 -23.93
C ARG A 50 9.53 -24.03 -24.19
N GLY A 51 9.28 -23.26 -23.12
CA GLY A 51 9.01 -21.82 -23.20
C GLY A 51 7.56 -21.45 -23.51
N ASP A 52 6.67 -22.42 -23.80
CA ASP A 52 5.24 -22.14 -23.87
C ASP A 52 4.69 -21.75 -22.49
N ARG A 53 3.72 -20.83 -22.49
CA ARG A 53 3.08 -20.34 -21.26
C ARG A 53 1.82 -21.14 -21.00
N ILE A 54 1.73 -21.73 -19.81
CA ILE A 54 0.56 -22.49 -19.37
C ILE A 54 -0.03 -21.78 -18.16
N ALA A 55 -1.26 -21.30 -18.30
CA ALA A 55 -1.94 -20.52 -17.28
C ALA A 55 -2.62 -21.43 -16.25
N LEU A 56 -2.49 -21.07 -14.98
CA LEU A 56 -3.11 -21.70 -13.83
C LEU A 56 -4.07 -20.70 -13.18
N LEU A 57 -5.36 -20.82 -13.50
CA LEU A 57 -6.44 -20.08 -12.85
C LEU A 57 -7.18 -21.03 -11.92
N LEU A 58 -6.55 -21.36 -10.80
CA LEU A 58 -7.00 -22.39 -9.89
C LEU A 58 -6.99 -21.88 -8.44
N PRO A 59 -7.95 -22.31 -7.60
CA PRO A 59 -7.87 -22.14 -6.17
C PRO A 59 -6.76 -23.05 -5.58
N ASN A 60 -6.62 -23.04 -4.25
CA ASN A 60 -5.71 -23.95 -3.58
C ASN A 60 -6.27 -25.38 -3.56
N ILE A 61 -5.92 -26.18 -4.59
CA ILE A 61 -6.29 -27.59 -4.74
C ILE A 61 -5.10 -28.41 -5.28
N PRO A 62 -5.06 -29.74 -5.11
CA PRO A 62 -3.96 -30.59 -5.57
C PRO A 62 -3.62 -30.41 -7.06
N GLU A 63 -4.62 -30.17 -7.90
CA GLU A 63 -4.49 -29.99 -9.35
C GLU A 63 -3.62 -28.79 -9.71
N PHE A 64 -3.57 -27.75 -8.87
CA PHE A 64 -2.63 -26.65 -9.03
C PHE A 64 -1.19 -27.17 -8.98
N ILE A 65 -0.85 -27.95 -7.95
CA ILE A 65 0.50 -28.46 -7.70
C ILE A 65 0.89 -29.45 -8.79
N ILE A 66 -0.01 -30.37 -9.15
CA ILE A 66 0.19 -31.36 -10.22
C ILE A 66 0.47 -30.64 -11.55
N SER A 67 -0.35 -29.66 -11.89
CA SER A 67 -0.22 -28.92 -13.15
C SER A 67 1.07 -28.11 -13.17
N TYR A 68 1.35 -27.35 -12.10
CA TYR A 68 2.57 -26.57 -11.95
C TYR A 68 3.83 -27.43 -12.11
N LEU A 69 3.92 -28.57 -11.43
CA LEU A 69 5.07 -29.47 -11.54
C LEU A 69 5.20 -30.08 -12.95
N GLY A 70 4.09 -30.47 -13.59
CA GLY A 70 4.11 -31.02 -14.94
C GLY A 70 4.50 -30.00 -16.01
N ILE A 71 4.10 -28.73 -15.88
CA ILE A 71 4.54 -27.61 -16.73
C ILE A 71 6.06 -27.48 -16.67
N LEU A 72 6.60 -27.42 -15.45
CA LEU A 72 8.04 -27.27 -15.23
C LEU A 72 8.83 -28.47 -15.74
N LYS A 73 8.30 -29.69 -15.63
CA LYS A 73 8.97 -30.91 -16.12
C LYS A 73 9.31 -30.85 -17.61
N ILE A 74 8.51 -30.15 -18.41
CA ILE A 74 8.72 -30.03 -19.86
C ILE A 74 9.42 -28.72 -20.26
N GLY A 75 9.82 -27.90 -19.28
CA GLY A 75 10.47 -26.61 -19.52
C GLY A 75 9.50 -25.53 -20.02
N ALA A 76 8.20 -25.74 -19.88
CA ALA A 76 7.19 -24.70 -20.09
C ALA A 76 7.14 -23.76 -18.88
N ILE A 77 6.54 -22.58 -19.07
CA ILE A 77 6.50 -21.50 -18.09
C ILE A 77 5.12 -21.49 -17.43
N ALA A 78 5.08 -21.65 -16.11
CA ALA A 78 3.83 -21.58 -15.34
C ALA A 78 3.39 -20.13 -15.16
N VAL A 79 2.16 -19.79 -15.54
CA VAL A 79 1.57 -18.46 -15.31
C VAL A 79 0.48 -18.57 -14.27
N SER A 80 0.75 -18.13 -13.05
CA SER A 80 -0.18 -18.30 -11.94
C SER A 80 -1.07 -17.07 -11.79
N ILE A 81 -2.38 -17.27 -11.92
CA ILE A 81 -3.36 -16.19 -12.05
C ILE A 81 -4.29 -16.20 -10.84
N ASN A 82 -4.55 -15.02 -10.28
CA ASN A 82 -5.46 -14.84 -9.17
C ASN A 82 -6.92 -15.20 -9.56
N PRO A 83 -7.56 -16.19 -8.91
CA PRO A 83 -8.94 -16.62 -9.19
C PRO A 83 -10.03 -15.57 -8.92
N SER A 84 -9.70 -14.50 -8.19
CA SER A 84 -10.62 -13.41 -7.88
C SER A 84 -10.72 -12.36 -9.00
N LEU A 85 -9.84 -12.42 -10.00
CA LEU A 85 -9.84 -11.46 -11.11
C LEU A 85 -11.09 -11.60 -11.99
N GLN A 86 -11.48 -10.49 -12.58
CA GLN A 86 -12.66 -10.40 -13.44
C GLN A 86 -12.30 -10.58 -14.92
N SER A 87 -13.32 -10.72 -15.76
CA SER A 87 -13.18 -11.09 -17.17
C SER A 87 -12.15 -10.25 -17.95
N ASP A 88 -12.17 -8.92 -17.79
CA ASP A 88 -11.25 -8.02 -18.50
C ASP A 88 -9.80 -8.16 -18.03
N GLU A 89 -9.59 -8.37 -16.73
CA GLU A 89 -8.25 -8.59 -16.16
C GLU A 89 -7.70 -9.95 -16.61
N LEU A 90 -8.54 -10.97 -16.63
CA LEU A 90 -8.18 -12.30 -17.14
C LEU A 90 -7.85 -12.25 -18.64
N LYS A 91 -8.67 -11.54 -19.43
CA LYS A 91 -8.42 -11.30 -20.86
C LYS A 91 -7.06 -10.66 -21.08
N PHE A 92 -6.76 -9.60 -20.34
CA PHE A 92 -5.48 -8.90 -20.43
C PHE A 92 -4.32 -9.84 -20.13
N ILE A 93 -4.36 -10.54 -18.99
CA ILE A 93 -3.27 -11.43 -18.55
C ILE A 93 -3.02 -12.56 -19.55
N LEU A 94 -4.08 -13.24 -20.00
CA LEU A 94 -3.97 -14.37 -20.91
C LEU A 94 -3.41 -13.97 -22.27
N ASN A 95 -3.74 -12.77 -22.75
CA ASN A 95 -3.19 -12.23 -23.99
C ASN A 95 -1.76 -11.72 -23.82
N ASP A 96 -1.44 -11.05 -22.71
CA ASP A 96 -0.10 -10.50 -22.44
C ASP A 96 0.95 -11.61 -22.27
N CYS A 97 0.61 -12.69 -21.54
CA CYS A 97 1.49 -13.85 -21.46
C CYS A 97 1.40 -14.75 -22.70
N GLY A 98 0.34 -14.63 -23.51
CA GLY A 98 0.09 -15.49 -24.66
C GLY A 98 -0.01 -16.97 -24.27
N ALA A 99 -0.77 -17.29 -23.22
CA ALA A 99 -0.91 -18.67 -22.74
C ALA A 99 -1.57 -19.56 -23.80
N VAL A 100 -1.01 -20.75 -24.02
CA VAL A 100 -1.52 -21.72 -25.02
C VAL A 100 -2.49 -22.73 -24.41
N VAL A 101 -2.37 -23.00 -23.11
CA VAL A 101 -3.27 -23.85 -22.33
C VAL A 101 -3.64 -23.14 -21.04
N LEU A 102 -4.89 -23.27 -20.62
CA LEU A 102 -5.39 -22.80 -19.32
C LEU A 102 -5.92 -23.98 -18.52
N VAL A 103 -5.43 -24.14 -17.29
CA VAL A 103 -6.03 -25.05 -16.30
C VAL A 103 -6.88 -24.23 -15.34
N THR A 104 -8.15 -24.60 -15.19
CA THR A 104 -9.10 -23.87 -14.34
C THR A 104 -10.20 -24.79 -13.78
N THR A 105 -11.15 -24.24 -13.02
CA THR A 105 -12.37 -24.95 -12.61
C THR A 105 -13.54 -24.49 -13.46
N GLU A 106 -14.61 -25.27 -13.55
CA GLU A 106 -15.77 -24.89 -14.37
C GLU A 106 -16.39 -23.57 -13.89
N THR A 107 -16.47 -23.34 -12.57
CA THR A 107 -16.97 -22.07 -12.01
C THR A 107 -16.09 -20.88 -12.37
N LEU A 108 -14.77 -21.04 -12.43
CA LEU A 108 -13.86 -19.95 -12.81
C LEU A 108 -13.85 -19.72 -14.32
N ARG A 109 -14.08 -20.79 -15.09
CA ARG A 109 -14.22 -20.71 -16.55
C ARG A 109 -15.38 -19.81 -16.96
N GLU A 110 -16.48 -19.78 -16.23
CA GLU A 110 -17.63 -18.90 -16.50
C GLU A 110 -17.25 -17.41 -16.53
N LYS A 111 -16.17 -17.02 -15.84
CA LYS A 111 -15.66 -15.64 -15.83
C LYS A 111 -14.79 -15.31 -17.04
N LEU A 112 -14.33 -16.31 -17.79
CA LEU A 112 -13.43 -16.09 -18.93
C LEU A 112 -14.15 -15.33 -20.04
N PRO A 113 -13.42 -14.44 -20.74
CA PRO A 113 -13.96 -13.79 -21.92
C PRO A 113 -14.28 -14.87 -22.99
N LYS A 114 -15.45 -14.77 -23.62
CA LYS A 114 -15.88 -15.73 -24.66
C LYS A 114 -15.14 -15.56 -25.99
N GLN A 115 -14.45 -14.45 -26.19
CA GLN A 115 -13.77 -14.06 -27.43
C GLN A 115 -12.43 -13.38 -27.10
N ASP A 116 -11.61 -13.15 -28.13
CA ASP A 116 -10.34 -12.41 -28.06
C ASP A 116 -9.26 -13.05 -27.17
N LEU A 117 -9.12 -14.37 -27.25
CA LEU A 117 -8.01 -15.12 -26.67
C LEU A 117 -7.26 -15.89 -27.79
N PRO A 118 -6.61 -15.22 -28.75
CA PRO A 118 -6.08 -15.83 -29.97
C PRO A 118 -4.99 -16.88 -29.73
N HIS A 119 -4.32 -16.84 -28.58
CA HIS A 119 -3.27 -17.79 -28.23
C HIS A 119 -3.79 -19.03 -27.50
N LEU A 120 -4.94 -18.93 -26.83
CA LEU A 120 -5.46 -19.98 -25.96
C LEU A 120 -6.11 -21.10 -26.81
N LYS A 121 -5.46 -22.26 -26.87
CA LYS A 121 -5.90 -23.40 -27.69
C LYS A 121 -6.74 -24.40 -26.89
N HIS A 122 -6.44 -24.57 -25.61
CA HIS A 122 -7.08 -25.59 -24.77
C HIS A 122 -7.42 -25.05 -23.38
N ILE A 123 -8.60 -25.43 -22.89
CA ILE A 123 -9.05 -25.20 -21.51
C ILE A 123 -9.23 -26.56 -20.85
N LEU A 124 -8.55 -26.76 -19.72
CA LEU A 124 -8.58 -27.98 -18.93
C LEU A 124 -9.33 -27.71 -17.61
N ILE A 125 -10.32 -28.54 -17.30
CA ILE A 125 -11.19 -28.37 -16.13
C ILE A 125 -10.76 -29.34 -15.02
N ALA A 126 -10.19 -28.78 -13.96
CA ALA A 126 -9.70 -29.49 -12.78
C ALA A 126 -10.83 -29.94 -11.84
N GLU A 127 -11.86 -29.10 -11.67
CA GLU A 127 -13.00 -29.35 -10.79
C GLU A 127 -14.30 -28.88 -11.46
N GLY A 128 -15.38 -29.65 -11.33
CA GLY A 128 -16.67 -29.38 -11.96
C GLY A 128 -16.93 -30.19 -13.24
N LYS A 129 -18.07 -29.94 -13.88
CA LYS A 129 -18.48 -30.63 -15.12
C LYS A 129 -17.86 -29.94 -16.33
N ALA A 130 -16.93 -30.59 -17.02
CA ALA A 130 -16.24 -30.05 -18.19
C ALA A 130 -17.16 -29.97 -19.43
N THR A 131 -18.05 -28.97 -19.49
CA THR A 131 -18.98 -28.81 -20.62
C THR A 131 -18.29 -28.06 -21.75
N ASP A 132 -18.09 -28.65 -22.94
CA ASP A 132 -17.30 -28.04 -24.03
C ASP A 132 -15.84 -27.72 -23.65
N ALA A 133 -15.25 -28.47 -22.71
CA ALA A 133 -13.83 -28.43 -22.37
C ALA A 133 -13.33 -29.84 -22.05
N ILE A 134 -12.04 -29.98 -21.80
CA ILE A 134 -11.43 -31.27 -21.47
C ILE A 134 -11.32 -31.39 -19.95
N ALA A 135 -11.87 -32.46 -19.37
CA ALA A 135 -11.64 -32.73 -17.95
C ALA A 135 -10.15 -33.06 -17.72
N LEU A 136 -9.54 -32.48 -16.70
CA LEU A 136 -8.11 -32.68 -16.41
C LEU A 136 -7.78 -34.15 -16.14
N SER A 137 -8.69 -34.88 -15.49
CA SER A 137 -8.57 -36.32 -15.24
C SER A 137 -8.55 -37.14 -16.53
N GLU A 138 -9.44 -36.85 -17.48
CA GLU A 138 -9.49 -37.49 -18.79
C GLU A 138 -8.25 -37.18 -19.62
N PHE A 139 -7.80 -35.92 -19.57
CA PHE A 139 -6.59 -35.45 -20.23
C PHE A 139 -5.34 -36.24 -19.80
N MET A 140 -5.26 -36.58 -18.50
CA MET A 140 -4.13 -37.33 -17.94
C MET A 140 -4.29 -38.85 -18.01
N ALA A 141 -5.50 -39.38 -18.24
CA ALA A 141 -5.82 -40.80 -18.02
C ALA A 141 -4.92 -41.77 -18.79
N ASN A 142 -4.64 -41.47 -20.06
CA ASN A 142 -3.86 -42.33 -20.95
C ASN A 142 -2.38 -41.93 -21.06
N ALA A 143 -1.98 -40.81 -20.44
CA ALA A 143 -0.59 -40.36 -20.47
C ALA A 143 0.29 -41.25 -19.58
N SER A 144 1.55 -41.45 -19.99
CA SER A 144 2.53 -42.20 -19.19
C SER A 144 2.74 -41.54 -17.82
N SER A 145 2.79 -42.34 -16.75
CA SER A 145 3.18 -41.89 -15.41
C SER A 145 4.69 -41.78 -15.22
N SER A 146 5.48 -42.07 -16.26
CA SER A 146 6.93 -41.93 -16.27
C SER A 146 7.32 -40.76 -17.15
N ALA A 147 7.97 -39.77 -16.55
CA ALA A 147 8.66 -38.66 -17.20
C ALA A 147 9.86 -38.26 -16.34
N ARG A 148 10.82 -37.55 -16.95
CA ARG A 148 11.90 -36.88 -16.24
C ARG A 148 11.86 -35.40 -16.55
N ALA A 149 12.10 -34.59 -15.54
CA ALA A 149 12.27 -33.15 -15.72
C ALA A 149 13.38 -32.87 -16.73
N VAL A 150 13.10 -32.03 -17.71
CA VAL A 150 14.13 -31.52 -18.62
C VAL A 150 15.13 -30.68 -17.84
N GLU A 151 16.40 -30.75 -18.22
CA GLU A 151 17.42 -29.88 -17.66
C GLU A 151 17.21 -28.44 -18.15
N MET A 152 17.25 -27.52 -17.20
CA MET A 152 17.11 -26.09 -17.43
C MET A 152 18.36 -25.36 -16.92
N GLU A 153 18.77 -24.32 -17.63
CA GLU A 153 19.78 -23.38 -17.20
C GLU A 153 19.25 -22.53 -16.05
N ARG A 154 20.18 -21.90 -15.31
CA ARG A 154 19.85 -21.09 -14.14
C ARG A 154 18.86 -19.97 -14.47
N ASP A 155 19.07 -19.30 -15.59
CA ASP A 155 18.31 -18.12 -15.99
C ASP A 155 17.15 -18.44 -16.95
N ASP A 156 16.85 -19.72 -17.16
CA ASP A 156 15.65 -20.10 -17.89
C ASP A 156 14.39 -19.72 -17.08
N PRO A 157 13.37 -19.12 -17.71
CA PRO A 157 12.10 -18.78 -17.06
C PRO A 157 11.38 -20.03 -16.55
N ALA A 158 10.88 -19.95 -15.32
CA ALA A 158 10.07 -21.00 -14.70
C ALA A 158 8.63 -20.55 -14.45
N ALA A 159 8.45 -19.31 -13.98
CA ALA A 159 7.14 -18.81 -13.60
C ALA A 159 6.96 -17.32 -13.94
N ILE A 160 5.74 -16.95 -14.33
CA ILE A 160 5.31 -15.55 -14.42
C ILE A 160 4.21 -15.32 -13.39
N LEU A 161 4.41 -14.36 -12.50
CA LEU A 161 3.43 -13.94 -11.52
C LEU A 161 3.05 -12.48 -11.74
N TYR A 162 1.77 -12.23 -11.95
CA TYR A 162 1.28 -10.87 -12.18
C TYR A 162 1.10 -10.11 -10.87
N THR A 163 1.71 -8.93 -10.79
CA THR A 163 1.57 -7.99 -9.68
C THR A 163 0.67 -6.83 -10.07
N SER A 164 -0.02 -6.23 -9.09
CA SER A 164 -0.82 -5.02 -9.33
C SER A 164 0.11 -3.84 -9.66
N GLY A 165 0.13 -3.44 -10.92
CA GLY A 165 0.92 -2.30 -11.39
C GLY A 165 0.36 -0.97 -10.87
N THR A 166 1.24 0.01 -10.63
CA THR A 166 0.85 1.39 -10.32
C THR A 166 0.21 2.13 -11.51
N THR A 167 0.41 1.62 -12.73
CA THR A 167 0.00 2.22 -14.01
C THR A 167 -1.35 1.72 -14.53
N GLY A 168 -2.12 1.00 -13.71
CA GLY A 168 -3.48 0.54 -14.04
C GLY A 168 -3.60 -0.91 -14.48
N PHE A 169 -2.61 -1.45 -15.22
CA PHE A 169 -2.61 -2.86 -15.64
C PHE A 169 -1.57 -3.71 -14.88
N PRO A 170 -1.88 -4.99 -14.57
CA PRO A 170 -0.93 -5.90 -13.94
C PRO A 170 0.37 -6.10 -14.73
N LYS A 171 1.48 -6.35 -14.05
CA LYS A 171 2.79 -6.64 -14.68
C LYS A 171 3.25 -8.05 -14.32
N GLY A 172 3.63 -8.85 -15.31
CA GLY A 172 4.12 -10.21 -15.08
C GLY A 172 5.59 -10.21 -14.66
N ALA A 173 5.90 -10.43 -13.38
CA ALA A 173 7.28 -10.64 -12.94
C ALA A 173 7.75 -12.04 -13.39
N THR A 174 8.80 -12.09 -14.20
CA THR A 174 9.33 -13.35 -14.76
C THR A 174 10.45 -13.89 -13.89
N LEU A 175 10.21 -15.05 -13.26
CA LEU A 175 11.13 -15.68 -12.33
C LEU A 175 11.81 -16.88 -12.99
N SER A 176 13.13 -16.98 -12.84
CA SER A 176 13.90 -18.11 -13.37
C SER A 176 13.88 -19.32 -12.43
N HIS A 177 14.26 -20.49 -12.94
CA HIS A 177 14.52 -21.66 -12.12
C HIS A 177 15.56 -21.37 -11.03
N GLY A 178 16.62 -20.64 -11.37
CA GLY A 178 17.66 -20.19 -10.46
C GLY A 178 17.17 -19.29 -9.34
N ASN A 179 16.29 -18.33 -9.64
CA ASN A 179 15.74 -17.42 -8.64
C ASN A 179 14.95 -18.20 -7.57
N VAL A 180 14.03 -19.05 -8.02
CA VAL A 180 13.16 -19.83 -7.13
C VAL A 180 13.98 -20.85 -6.33
N ILE A 181 14.93 -21.55 -6.97
CA ILE A 181 15.80 -22.52 -6.28
C ILE A 181 16.66 -21.86 -5.20
N SER A 182 17.26 -20.72 -5.50
CA SER A 182 18.03 -20.00 -4.48
C SER A 182 17.16 -19.59 -3.29
N ASN A 183 15.95 -19.06 -3.54
CA ASN A 183 15.06 -18.62 -2.47
C ASN A 183 14.58 -19.79 -1.59
N MET A 184 14.27 -20.93 -2.20
CA MET A 184 13.92 -22.16 -1.47
C MET A 184 15.02 -22.57 -0.51
N HIS A 185 16.28 -22.56 -0.95
CA HIS A 185 17.40 -22.95 -0.13
C HIS A 185 17.60 -22.00 1.06
N SER A 186 17.52 -20.68 0.83
CA SER A 186 17.57 -19.69 1.91
C SER A 186 16.42 -19.87 2.90
N MET A 187 15.18 -20.03 2.43
CA MET A 187 14.03 -20.29 3.31
C MET A 187 14.25 -21.55 4.16
N ASN A 188 14.65 -22.66 3.53
CA ASN A 188 14.88 -23.93 4.22
C ASN A 188 15.98 -23.82 5.28
N HIS A 189 17.04 -23.05 4.99
CA HIS A 189 18.09 -22.75 5.94
C HIS A 189 17.56 -21.91 7.11
N CYS A 190 16.88 -20.78 6.82
CA CYS A 190 16.38 -19.84 7.82
C CYS A 190 15.19 -20.33 8.66
N CYS A 191 14.62 -21.49 8.40
CA CYS A 191 13.63 -22.11 9.29
C CYS A 191 14.03 -23.52 9.75
N GLU A 192 15.26 -23.93 9.40
CA GLU A 192 15.78 -25.28 9.57
C GLU A 192 14.76 -26.34 9.14
N MET A 193 14.16 -26.19 7.96
CA MET A 193 13.13 -27.11 7.50
C MET A 193 13.72 -28.51 7.24
N ARG A 194 13.04 -29.52 7.76
CA ARG A 194 13.46 -30.92 7.77
C ARG A 194 12.41 -31.77 7.06
N PRO A 195 12.77 -32.97 6.58
CA PRO A 195 11.80 -33.87 6.01
C PRO A 195 10.63 -34.13 6.95
N ASN A 196 10.83 -34.33 8.25
CA ASN A 196 9.73 -34.69 9.15
C ASN A 196 8.79 -33.52 9.52
N ASP A 197 8.99 -32.32 8.97
CA ASP A 197 8.10 -31.20 9.20
C ASP A 197 6.75 -31.37 8.48
N GLN A 198 5.72 -30.82 9.13
CA GLN A 198 4.35 -30.70 8.65
C GLN A 198 4.07 -29.21 8.42
N ILE A 199 3.80 -28.84 7.18
CA ILE A 199 3.63 -27.45 6.76
C ILE A 199 2.17 -27.21 6.42
N LEU A 200 1.54 -26.25 7.10
CA LEU A 200 0.20 -25.82 6.74
C LEU A 200 0.26 -24.79 5.60
N LEU A 201 -0.37 -25.09 4.47
CA LEU A 201 -0.45 -24.21 3.30
C LEU A 201 -1.91 -23.82 3.03
N PHE A 202 -2.33 -22.68 3.56
CA PHE A 202 -3.57 -21.98 3.15
C PHE A 202 -3.28 -20.72 2.33
N LEU A 203 -2.00 -20.30 2.28
CA LEU A 203 -1.58 -19.11 1.54
C LEU A 203 -1.85 -19.30 0.04
N PRO A 204 -2.28 -18.26 -0.69
CA PRO A 204 -2.66 -18.42 -2.07
C PRO A 204 -1.51 -18.92 -2.95
N MET A 205 -1.71 -20.05 -3.63
CA MET A 205 -0.70 -20.63 -4.51
C MET A 205 -0.54 -19.87 -5.83
N PHE A 206 -1.46 -18.96 -6.18
CA PHE A 206 -1.22 -18.03 -7.30
C PHE A 206 -0.21 -16.92 -6.95
N HIS A 207 0.16 -16.78 -5.67
CA HIS A 207 1.09 -15.76 -5.18
C HIS A 207 2.44 -16.39 -4.83
N CYS A 208 3.54 -15.66 -5.03
CA CYS A 208 4.91 -16.16 -4.83
C CYS A 208 5.19 -16.64 -3.41
N PHE A 209 4.49 -16.12 -2.40
CA PHE A 209 4.65 -16.58 -1.02
C PHE A 209 4.13 -18.02 -0.85
N GLY A 210 2.92 -18.33 -1.31
CA GLY A 210 2.39 -19.70 -1.27
C GLY A 210 3.13 -20.63 -2.23
N GLN A 211 3.32 -20.21 -3.50
CA GLN A 211 3.92 -21.04 -4.55
C GLN A 211 5.42 -21.27 -4.36
N ASN A 212 6.20 -20.19 -4.22
CA ASN A 212 7.65 -20.27 -4.33
C ASN A 212 8.30 -20.44 -2.96
N ALA A 213 7.84 -19.70 -1.96
CA ALA A 213 8.44 -19.75 -0.63
C ALA A 213 7.97 -20.95 0.19
N VAL A 214 6.69 -21.34 0.13
CA VAL A 214 6.15 -22.41 0.97
C VAL A 214 6.10 -23.75 0.22
N LEU A 215 5.34 -23.84 -0.88
CA LEU A 215 5.17 -25.09 -1.63
C LEU A 215 6.51 -25.64 -2.13
N ASN A 216 7.28 -24.85 -2.87
CA ASN A 216 8.52 -25.35 -3.46
C ASN A 216 9.58 -25.69 -2.37
N SER A 217 9.68 -24.90 -1.30
CA SER A 217 10.59 -25.18 -0.17
C SER A 217 10.24 -26.46 0.56
N GLY A 218 8.94 -26.72 0.81
CA GLY A 218 8.46 -27.96 1.40
C GLY A 218 8.74 -29.19 0.54
N LEU A 219 8.51 -29.09 -0.77
CA LEU A 219 8.87 -30.17 -1.70
C LEU A 219 10.38 -30.38 -1.78
N ASN A 220 11.18 -29.31 -1.69
CA ASN A 220 12.64 -29.41 -1.66
C ASN A 220 13.12 -30.17 -0.42
N THR A 221 12.60 -29.91 0.77
CA THR A 221 13.00 -30.65 1.99
C THR A 221 12.38 -32.03 2.13
N CYS A 222 11.53 -32.42 1.18
CA CYS A 222 10.71 -33.61 1.26
C CYS A 222 9.75 -33.59 2.47
N ALA A 223 9.30 -32.40 2.90
CA ALA A 223 8.33 -32.22 3.97
C ALA A 223 6.92 -32.67 3.56
N THR A 224 5.99 -32.75 4.51
CA THR A 224 4.59 -33.00 4.20
C THR A 224 3.83 -31.67 4.21
N ILE A 225 3.08 -31.39 3.15
CA ILE A 225 2.27 -30.18 3.02
C ILE A 225 0.80 -30.53 3.30
N VAL A 226 0.20 -29.88 4.28
CA VAL A 226 -1.23 -29.94 4.57
C VAL A 226 -1.89 -28.75 3.89
N LEU A 227 -2.58 -28.99 2.78
CA LEU A 227 -3.16 -27.96 1.93
C LEU A 227 -4.59 -27.63 2.37
N GLN A 228 -4.89 -26.33 2.45
CA GLN A 228 -6.23 -25.81 2.65
C GLN A 228 -6.60 -24.86 1.51
N ARG A 229 -7.89 -24.85 1.15
CA ARG A 229 -8.43 -24.00 0.09
C ARG A 229 -8.26 -22.51 0.39
N SER A 230 -8.40 -22.12 1.65
CA SER A 230 -8.31 -20.74 2.13
C SER A 230 -8.04 -20.69 3.63
N PHE A 231 -7.70 -19.51 4.13
CA PHE A 231 -7.59 -19.27 5.57
C PHE A 231 -8.97 -19.21 6.23
N ASP A 232 -9.18 -20.03 7.25
CA ASP A 232 -10.27 -19.91 8.22
C ASP A 232 -9.70 -20.20 9.62
N PRO A 233 -9.83 -19.30 10.62
CA PRO A 233 -9.16 -19.46 11.91
C PRO A 233 -9.46 -20.77 12.64
N GLU A 234 -10.73 -21.21 12.65
CA GLU A 234 -11.14 -22.41 13.40
C GLU A 234 -10.63 -23.66 12.69
N THR A 235 -10.76 -23.72 11.36
CA THR A 235 -10.24 -24.82 10.54
C THR A 235 -8.71 -24.88 10.60
N VAL A 236 -8.03 -23.74 10.70
CA VAL A 236 -6.58 -23.68 10.88
C VAL A 236 -6.18 -24.27 12.23
N LEU A 237 -6.81 -23.87 13.33
CA LEU A 237 -6.50 -24.38 14.67
C LEU A 237 -6.77 -25.89 14.80
N SER A 238 -7.88 -26.37 14.24
CA SER A 238 -8.17 -27.80 14.20
C SER A 238 -7.11 -28.56 13.40
N THR A 239 -6.70 -28.03 12.24
CA THR A 239 -5.69 -28.65 11.38
C THR A 239 -4.30 -28.66 12.03
N ILE A 240 -3.92 -27.62 12.78
CA ILE A 240 -2.66 -27.58 13.54
C ILE A 240 -2.59 -28.76 14.52
N SER A 241 -3.69 -29.01 15.23
CA SER A 241 -3.80 -30.11 16.20
C SER A 241 -3.89 -31.48 15.53
N GLU A 242 -4.75 -31.62 14.52
CA GLU A 242 -5.01 -32.90 13.83
C GLU A 242 -3.76 -33.44 13.11
N TYR A 243 -3.04 -32.57 12.40
CA TYR A 243 -1.90 -32.96 11.58
C TYR A 243 -0.54 -32.68 12.24
N ASN A 244 -0.52 -32.21 13.49
CA ASN A 244 0.69 -31.84 14.22
C ASN A 244 1.59 -30.89 13.42
N ILE A 245 1.01 -29.79 12.94
CA ILE A 245 1.74 -28.80 12.12
C ILE A 245 2.95 -28.28 12.88
N THR A 246 4.13 -28.32 12.27
CA THR A 246 5.39 -27.90 12.89
C THR A 246 5.86 -26.53 12.42
N ILE A 247 5.53 -26.16 11.18
CA ILE A 247 5.91 -24.89 10.57
C ILE A 247 4.66 -24.17 10.11
N PHE A 248 4.48 -22.93 10.59
CA PHE A 248 3.33 -22.10 10.30
C PHE A 248 3.76 -20.81 9.59
N PHE A 249 3.37 -20.71 8.32
CA PHE A 249 3.53 -19.50 7.52
C PHE A 249 2.21 -18.73 7.47
N GLY A 250 2.26 -17.44 7.74
CA GLY A 250 1.09 -16.57 7.73
C GLY A 250 1.40 -15.18 7.21
N VAL A 251 0.35 -14.37 7.11
CA VAL A 251 0.44 -12.92 6.91
C VAL A 251 0.03 -12.22 8.20
N PRO A 252 0.31 -10.91 8.41
CA PRO A 252 -0.01 -10.24 9.67
C PRO A 252 -1.46 -10.43 10.14
N THR A 253 -2.45 -10.38 9.24
CA THR A 253 -3.86 -10.60 9.56
C THR A 253 -4.15 -11.99 10.13
N THR A 254 -3.43 -13.01 9.68
CA THR A 254 -3.51 -14.38 10.22
C THR A 254 -3.10 -14.38 11.70
N PHE A 255 -1.95 -13.77 12.01
CA PHE A 255 -1.43 -13.71 13.38
C PHE A 255 -2.30 -12.85 14.30
N ILE A 256 -2.86 -11.74 13.80
CA ILE A 256 -3.81 -10.92 14.56
C ILE A 256 -5.02 -11.76 14.98
N LEU A 257 -5.66 -12.45 14.04
CA LEU A 257 -6.86 -13.26 14.31
C LEU A 257 -6.57 -14.43 15.25
N LEU A 258 -5.44 -15.13 15.05
CA LEU A 258 -5.03 -16.24 15.91
C LEU A 258 -4.57 -15.76 17.29
N CYS A 259 -4.01 -14.55 17.41
CA CYS A 259 -3.62 -13.99 18.71
C CYS A 259 -4.82 -13.84 19.65
N ASP A 260 -6.02 -13.59 19.12
CA ASP A 260 -7.25 -13.52 19.90
C ASP A 260 -7.86 -14.91 20.15
N LYS A 261 -7.90 -15.77 19.12
CA LYS A 261 -8.64 -17.05 19.15
C LYS A 261 -7.87 -18.23 19.74
N ALA A 262 -6.56 -18.32 19.48
CA ALA A 262 -5.78 -19.49 19.85
C ALA A 262 -5.48 -19.54 21.35
N SER A 263 -5.50 -20.73 21.91
CA SER A 263 -4.90 -21.07 23.20
C SER A 263 -3.45 -21.51 23.01
N ILE A 264 -2.68 -21.58 24.12
CA ILE A 264 -1.30 -22.08 24.09
C ILE A 264 -1.25 -23.53 23.57
N ARG A 265 -2.22 -24.37 23.98
CA ARG A 265 -2.26 -25.79 23.62
C ARG A 265 -2.51 -26.03 22.14
N ASP A 266 -3.29 -25.16 21.49
CA ASP A 266 -3.58 -25.27 20.06
C ASP A 266 -2.32 -25.12 19.20
N LEU A 267 -1.25 -24.58 19.79
CA LEU A 267 -0.04 -24.13 19.12
C LEU A 267 1.21 -24.90 19.57
N ASP A 268 1.06 -25.95 20.40
CA ASP A 268 2.16 -26.70 21.02
C ASP A 268 3.04 -27.45 20.00
N SER A 269 2.45 -27.95 18.92
CA SER A 269 3.15 -28.68 17.85
C SER A 269 4.04 -27.78 16.98
N VAL A 270 3.71 -26.49 16.90
CA VAL A 270 4.37 -25.56 16.00
C VAL A 270 5.68 -25.07 16.62
N ARG A 271 6.79 -25.43 15.99
CA ARG A 271 8.13 -24.99 16.38
C ARG A 271 8.53 -23.66 15.72
N TYR A 272 7.89 -23.29 14.62
CA TYR A 272 8.31 -22.16 13.81
C TYR A 272 7.14 -21.35 13.26
N TYR A 273 7.14 -20.05 13.50
CA TYR A 273 6.17 -19.09 12.97
C TYR A 273 6.88 -18.07 12.08
N PHE A 274 6.28 -17.76 10.94
CA PHE A 274 6.82 -16.76 10.03
C PHE A 274 5.73 -15.92 9.37
N SER A 275 5.96 -14.62 9.34
CA SER A 275 5.10 -13.61 8.72
C SER A 275 5.82 -12.89 7.58
N ALA A 276 5.13 -12.73 6.45
CA ALA A 276 5.61 -11.90 5.34
C ALA A 276 4.42 -11.28 4.57
N ALA A 277 4.69 -10.78 3.36
CA ALA A 277 3.74 -10.09 2.45
C ALA A 277 3.23 -8.70 2.92
N ALA A 278 3.28 -8.41 4.21
CA ALA A 278 3.06 -7.10 4.80
C ALA A 278 3.85 -6.97 6.11
N GLY A 279 4.08 -5.73 6.56
CA GLY A 279 4.73 -5.48 7.85
C GLY A 279 3.89 -6.03 9.00
N LEU A 280 4.50 -6.79 9.90
CA LEU A 280 3.86 -7.23 11.14
C LEU A 280 3.94 -6.09 12.16
N PRO A 281 2.81 -5.56 12.67
CA PRO A 281 2.86 -4.54 13.70
C PRO A 281 3.64 -5.05 14.92
N VAL A 282 4.56 -4.23 15.43
CA VAL A 282 5.43 -4.60 16.56
C VAL A 282 4.62 -5.04 17.78
N GLU A 283 3.48 -4.39 18.01
CA GLU A 283 2.59 -4.70 19.11
C GLU A 283 1.98 -6.11 19.00
N ILE A 284 1.63 -6.55 17.79
CA ILE A 284 1.13 -7.90 17.55
C ILE A 284 2.21 -8.94 17.80
N ALA A 285 3.45 -8.68 17.37
CA ALA A 285 4.58 -9.55 17.64
C ALA A 285 4.88 -9.70 19.14
N LYS A 286 4.83 -8.59 19.90
CA LYS A 286 4.99 -8.59 21.36
C LYS A 286 3.88 -9.36 22.05
N ARG A 287 2.62 -9.04 21.73
CA ARG A 287 1.45 -9.71 22.30
C ARG A 287 1.47 -11.21 22.04
N TRP A 288 1.89 -11.63 20.84
CA TRP A 288 2.09 -13.04 20.51
C TRP A 288 3.15 -13.69 21.40
N GLN A 289 4.31 -13.03 21.56
CA GLN A 289 5.38 -13.50 22.42
C GLN A 289 4.96 -13.59 23.89
N ASP A 290 4.29 -12.58 24.42
CA ASP A 290 3.83 -12.54 25.81
C ASP A 290 2.76 -13.60 26.09
N LYS A 291 1.84 -13.83 25.14
CA LYS A 291 0.75 -14.81 25.30
C LYS A 291 1.22 -16.25 25.12
N PHE A 292 2.06 -16.53 24.12
CA PHE A 292 2.39 -17.90 23.72
C PHE A 292 3.83 -18.31 24.04
N GLY A 293 4.71 -17.39 24.43
CA GLY A 293 6.14 -17.66 24.61
C GLY A 293 6.86 -18.02 23.31
N LYS A 294 6.30 -17.63 22.16
CA LYS A 294 6.82 -17.95 20.81
C LYS A 294 7.14 -16.66 20.05
N VAL A 295 8.08 -16.72 19.13
CA VAL A 295 8.44 -15.58 18.27
C VAL A 295 7.84 -15.76 16.89
N ILE A 296 7.30 -14.69 16.31
CA ILE A 296 6.94 -14.65 14.89
C ILE A 296 8.14 -14.09 14.13
N ASN A 297 8.82 -14.94 13.37
CA ASN A 297 9.90 -14.51 12.48
C ASN A 297 9.32 -13.70 11.32
N GLN A 298 10.14 -12.82 10.75
CA GLN A 298 9.71 -11.98 9.64
C GLN A 298 10.69 -12.09 8.48
N GLY A 299 10.18 -11.94 7.27
CA GLY A 299 11.02 -11.77 6.09
C GLY A 299 10.44 -10.73 5.16
N TYR A 300 11.31 -10.12 4.37
CA TYR A 300 10.93 -9.12 3.40
C TYR A 300 11.36 -9.54 2.00
N GLY A 301 10.52 -9.15 1.06
CA GLY A 301 10.83 -9.06 -0.35
C GLY A 301 9.56 -8.90 -1.15
N LEU A 302 9.68 -9.03 -2.47
CA LEU A 302 8.64 -8.76 -3.45
C LEU A 302 8.48 -9.97 -4.37
N THR A 303 7.45 -9.97 -5.21
CA THR A 303 7.33 -11.00 -6.27
C THR A 303 8.58 -11.01 -7.14
N GLU A 304 9.13 -9.83 -7.42
CA GLU A 304 10.36 -9.57 -8.16
C GLU A 304 11.63 -10.13 -7.48
N THR A 305 11.55 -10.63 -6.23
CA THR A 305 12.67 -11.23 -5.49
C THR A 305 12.42 -12.68 -5.04
N SER A 306 11.41 -13.34 -5.62
CA SER A 306 11.19 -14.78 -5.58
C SER A 306 10.92 -15.58 -4.27
N PRO A 307 10.28 -15.08 -3.19
CA PRO A 307 9.98 -13.70 -2.85
C PRO A 307 10.96 -13.05 -1.87
N LEU A 308 11.81 -13.81 -1.16
CA LEU A 308 12.59 -13.24 -0.05
C LEU A 308 13.88 -12.54 -0.49
N ALA A 309 14.22 -11.47 0.20
CA ALA A 309 15.48 -10.73 0.08
C ALA A 309 16.19 -10.58 1.44
N SER A 310 15.43 -10.48 2.53
CA SER A 310 15.96 -10.48 3.90
C SER A 310 15.16 -11.36 4.83
N TYR A 311 15.80 -11.74 5.93
CA TYR A 311 15.24 -12.62 6.94
C TYR A 311 15.60 -12.17 8.35
N ASN A 312 14.60 -12.14 9.23
CA ASN A 312 14.70 -11.79 10.64
C ASN A 312 14.45 -13.03 11.50
N HIS A 313 15.52 -13.77 11.83
CA HIS A 313 15.45 -15.07 12.50
C HIS A 313 16.69 -15.36 13.37
N GLU A 314 16.52 -16.24 14.37
CA GLU A 314 17.59 -16.86 15.18
C GLU A 314 18.48 -15.84 15.94
N LEU A 315 19.81 -16.04 15.98
CA LEU A 315 20.79 -15.08 16.53
C LEU A 315 20.72 -13.70 15.88
N ARG A 316 19.97 -13.57 14.77
CA ARG A 316 19.71 -12.33 14.07
C ARG A 316 18.26 -11.85 14.23
N TYR A 317 17.55 -12.27 15.27
CA TYR A 317 16.22 -11.74 15.52
C TYR A 317 16.28 -10.33 16.12
N LYS A 318 15.67 -9.36 15.44
CA LYS A 318 15.49 -7.98 15.92
C LYS A 318 14.05 -7.53 15.74
N LEU A 319 13.34 -7.32 16.85
CA LEU A 319 11.93 -6.92 16.83
C LEU A 319 11.71 -5.65 15.99
N GLY A 320 10.71 -5.69 15.11
CA GLY A 320 10.36 -4.57 14.21
C GLY A 320 11.24 -4.43 12.96
N SER A 321 12.33 -5.18 12.87
CA SER A 321 13.16 -5.23 11.67
C SER A 321 12.61 -6.22 10.64
N ILE A 322 12.94 -5.99 9.36
CA ILE A 322 12.79 -6.98 8.28
C ILE A 322 14.02 -7.88 8.12
N GLY A 323 14.97 -7.77 9.03
CA GLY A 323 16.15 -8.63 9.13
C GLY A 323 17.35 -8.13 8.35
N SER A 324 18.27 -9.05 8.08
CA SER A 324 19.44 -8.85 7.24
C SER A 324 19.27 -9.59 5.89
N PRO A 325 20.01 -9.21 4.84
CA PRO A 325 19.97 -9.92 3.56
C PRO A 325 20.19 -11.43 3.71
N ILE A 326 19.49 -12.22 2.88
CA ILE A 326 19.69 -13.68 2.79
C ILE A 326 20.99 -14.01 2.02
N GLU A 327 21.37 -15.28 1.98
CA GLU A 327 22.59 -15.72 1.32
C GLU A 327 22.62 -15.31 -0.16
N ASN A 328 23.76 -14.80 -0.62
CA ASN A 328 23.98 -14.36 -2.01
C ASN A 328 23.04 -13.23 -2.47
N VAL A 329 22.47 -12.48 -1.52
CA VAL A 329 21.68 -11.27 -1.76
C VAL A 329 22.34 -10.11 -1.05
N GLU A 330 22.48 -9.01 -1.78
CA GLU A 330 22.95 -7.73 -1.29
C GLU A 330 21.76 -6.77 -1.22
N MET A 331 21.71 -5.99 -0.14
CA MET A 331 20.75 -4.90 0.01
C MET A 331 21.49 -3.67 0.52
N LYS A 332 21.00 -2.49 0.15
CA LYS A 332 21.44 -1.22 0.71
C LYS A 332 20.34 -0.17 0.63
N ILE A 333 20.55 0.94 1.31
CA ILE A 333 19.67 2.10 1.28
C ILE A 333 20.33 3.18 0.41
N VAL A 334 19.59 3.72 -0.57
CA VAL A 334 20.09 4.79 -1.45
C VAL A 334 19.22 6.04 -1.36
N SER A 335 19.85 7.21 -1.44
CA SER A 335 19.16 8.50 -1.48
C SER A 335 18.28 8.61 -2.72
N LEU A 336 17.11 9.24 -2.57
CA LEU A 336 16.21 9.52 -3.69
C LEU A 336 16.72 10.66 -4.59
N ASP A 337 17.64 11.49 -4.08
CA ASP A 337 18.08 12.70 -4.77
C ASP A 337 19.25 12.41 -5.73
N ASP A 338 20.29 11.70 -5.27
CA ASP A 338 21.51 11.42 -6.02
C ASP A 338 21.76 9.92 -6.28
N GLY A 339 20.99 9.02 -5.65
CA GLY A 339 21.16 7.56 -5.76
C GLY A 339 22.39 7.01 -5.04
N CYS A 340 23.08 7.83 -4.24
CA CYS A 340 24.22 7.40 -3.43
C CYS A 340 23.75 6.60 -2.20
N GLU A 341 24.61 5.72 -1.71
CA GLU A 341 24.35 4.97 -0.48
C GLU A 341 24.38 5.92 0.72
N VAL A 342 23.37 5.81 1.59
CA VAL A 342 23.22 6.69 2.76
C VAL A 342 23.83 6.05 4.01
N ALA A 343 24.14 6.86 5.02
CA ALA A 343 24.69 6.35 6.28
C ALA A 343 23.64 5.57 7.08
N PRO A 344 24.04 4.66 7.99
CA PRO A 344 23.11 4.01 8.91
C PRO A 344 22.22 5.03 9.66
N GLY A 345 20.92 4.73 9.74
CA GLY A 345 19.89 5.59 10.32
C GLY A 345 19.31 6.65 9.38
N GLU A 346 19.90 6.87 8.20
CA GLU A 346 19.33 7.75 7.19
C GLU A 346 18.27 7.02 6.34
N LEU A 347 17.25 7.78 5.93
CA LEU A 347 16.16 7.26 5.10
C LEU A 347 16.54 7.27 3.62
N GLY A 348 16.16 6.21 2.91
CA GLY A 348 16.27 6.13 1.47
C GLY A 348 15.50 4.95 0.89
N GLU A 349 15.64 4.72 -0.41
CA GLU A 349 15.07 3.56 -1.08
C GLU A 349 15.88 2.29 -0.78
N ILE A 350 15.19 1.20 -0.45
CA ILE A 350 15.79 -0.13 -0.37
C ILE A 350 16.05 -0.61 -1.80
N VAL A 351 17.31 -0.91 -2.13
CA VAL A 351 17.69 -1.54 -3.40
C VAL A 351 18.28 -2.92 -3.16
N ILE A 352 18.01 -3.84 -4.08
CA ILE A 352 18.34 -5.27 -3.93
C ILE A 352 19.13 -5.74 -5.15
N ARG A 353 20.20 -6.49 -4.92
CA ARG A 353 20.95 -7.18 -5.97
C ARG A 353 21.21 -8.61 -5.53
N GLY A 354 20.99 -9.56 -6.43
CA GLY A 354 21.30 -10.94 -6.10
C GLY A 354 20.60 -11.92 -6.99
N VAL A 355 20.88 -13.19 -6.70
CA VAL A 355 20.36 -14.34 -7.44
C VAL A 355 18.85 -14.55 -7.31
N ASN A 356 18.20 -13.85 -6.39
CA ASN A 356 16.77 -13.90 -6.11
C ASN A 356 15.94 -12.95 -7.00
N VAL A 357 16.59 -11.94 -7.60
CA VAL A 357 15.95 -10.91 -8.43
C VAL A 357 15.48 -11.49 -9.76
N MET A 358 14.24 -11.17 -10.14
CA MET A 358 13.58 -11.59 -11.38
C MET A 358 14.41 -11.31 -12.63
N LEU A 359 14.09 -12.01 -13.72
CA LEU A 359 14.65 -11.74 -15.06
C LEU A 359 14.17 -10.38 -15.61
N GLY A 360 12.96 -9.97 -15.23
CA GLY A 360 12.33 -8.73 -15.67
C GLY A 360 10.82 -8.87 -15.75
N TYR A 361 10.16 -7.77 -16.12
CA TYR A 361 8.74 -7.77 -16.41
C TYR A 361 8.47 -8.30 -17.83
N TRP A 362 7.64 -9.33 -17.93
CA TRP A 362 7.25 -9.98 -19.18
C TRP A 362 6.71 -8.95 -20.17
N ASN A 363 7.23 -8.94 -21.41
CA ASN A 363 6.84 -8.01 -22.47
C ASN A 363 6.91 -6.51 -22.09
N ARG A 364 7.76 -6.14 -21.11
CA ARG A 364 7.86 -4.78 -20.56
C ARG A 364 9.33 -4.35 -20.36
N PRO A 365 10.14 -4.25 -21.43
CA PRO A 365 11.57 -3.91 -21.32
C PRO A 365 11.80 -2.50 -20.75
N ALA A 366 10.92 -1.54 -21.06
CA ALA A 366 11.04 -0.17 -20.56
C ALA A 366 10.80 -0.09 -19.04
N GLU A 367 9.78 -0.78 -18.53
CA GLU A 367 9.52 -0.87 -17.10
C GLU A 367 10.59 -1.68 -16.38
N THR A 368 11.12 -2.72 -17.03
CA THR A 368 12.26 -3.49 -16.50
C THR A 368 13.49 -2.61 -16.34
N ALA A 369 13.86 -1.82 -17.36
CA ALA A 369 14.99 -0.90 -17.29
C ALA A 369 14.78 0.22 -16.25
N LYS A 370 13.53 0.63 -15.99
CA LYS A 370 13.22 1.58 -14.91
C LYS A 370 13.38 0.98 -13.52
N ALA A 371 13.01 -0.29 -13.36
CA ALA A 371 13.13 -1.01 -12.09
C ALA A 371 14.55 -1.52 -11.82
N MET A 372 15.33 -1.82 -12.87
CA MET A 372 16.69 -2.35 -12.80
C MET A 372 17.70 -1.29 -13.23
N LYS A 373 18.40 -0.66 -12.28
CA LYS A 373 19.42 0.38 -12.57
C LYS A 373 20.77 -0.04 -12.04
N ASN A 374 21.81 0.03 -12.87
CA ASN A 374 23.20 -0.30 -12.48
C ASN A 374 23.34 -1.66 -11.78
N GLY A 375 22.54 -2.66 -12.19
CA GLY A 375 22.52 -4.00 -11.59
C GLY A 375 21.73 -4.13 -10.29
N TRP A 376 21.03 -3.09 -9.86
CA TRP A 376 20.19 -3.07 -8.66
C TRP A 376 18.71 -3.00 -9.02
N PHE A 377 17.90 -3.81 -8.34
CA PHE A 377 16.45 -3.71 -8.34
C PHE A 377 16.01 -2.63 -7.35
N HIS A 378 15.33 -1.61 -7.87
CA HIS A 378 14.72 -0.52 -7.13
C HIS A 378 13.32 -0.93 -6.68
N THR A 379 13.16 -1.15 -5.37
CA THR A 379 11.94 -1.75 -4.79
C THR A 379 10.77 -0.77 -4.69
N GLY A 380 11.05 0.53 -4.66
CA GLY A 380 10.10 1.58 -4.28
C GLY A 380 9.69 1.56 -2.80
N ASP A 381 10.29 0.71 -1.97
CA ASP A 381 10.09 0.69 -0.52
C ASP A 381 11.16 1.58 0.15
N ILE A 382 10.71 2.47 1.03
CA ILE A 382 11.56 3.39 1.79
C ILE A 382 11.89 2.77 3.14
N GLY A 383 13.17 2.82 3.49
CA GLY A 383 13.66 2.24 4.71
C GLY A 383 14.93 2.89 5.22
N GLN A 384 15.46 2.29 6.27
CA GLN A 384 16.76 2.60 6.85
C GLN A 384 17.45 1.31 7.24
N ILE A 385 18.78 1.37 7.35
CA ILE A 385 19.62 0.32 7.93
C ILE A 385 20.20 0.84 9.24
N ASP A 386 20.34 -0.01 10.25
CA ASP A 386 21.04 0.36 11.47
C ASP A 386 22.51 -0.04 11.48
N GLU A 387 23.23 0.41 12.51
CA GLU A 387 24.67 0.11 12.73
C GLU A 387 25.00 -1.39 12.84
N LEU A 388 24.00 -2.24 13.08
CA LEU A 388 24.15 -3.69 13.18
C LEU A 388 23.77 -4.39 11.86
N GLY A 389 23.41 -3.65 10.82
CA GLY A 389 23.06 -4.18 9.50
C GLY A 389 21.61 -4.64 9.35
N TYR A 390 20.72 -4.28 10.28
CA TYR A 390 19.29 -4.61 10.19
C TYR A 390 18.52 -3.57 9.42
N PHE A 391 17.68 -4.05 8.51
CA PHE A 391 16.82 -3.20 7.68
C PHE A 391 15.47 -2.98 8.35
N TYR A 392 14.92 -1.79 8.12
CA TYR A 392 13.59 -1.39 8.58
C TYR A 392 12.84 -0.76 7.41
N ILE A 393 11.61 -1.21 7.18
CA ILE A 393 10.71 -0.54 6.24
C ILE A 393 10.01 0.56 7.00
N VAL A 394 10.08 1.77 6.46
CA VAL A 394 9.33 2.91 6.98
C VAL A 394 8.01 3.05 6.23
N ASP A 395 8.01 2.99 4.90
CA ASP A 395 6.78 2.90 4.10
C ASP A 395 7.09 2.58 2.63
N ARG A 396 6.10 2.68 1.74
CA ARG A 396 6.31 2.76 0.30
C ARG A 396 6.39 4.21 -0.15
N LEU A 397 7.27 4.48 -1.10
CA LEU A 397 7.39 5.82 -1.71
C LEU A 397 6.05 6.32 -2.25
N LYS A 398 5.27 5.43 -2.87
CA LYS A 398 3.93 5.75 -3.41
C LYS A 398 2.85 5.94 -2.34
N ASP A 399 3.09 5.44 -1.13
CA ASP A 399 2.10 5.48 -0.05
C ASP A 399 2.34 6.63 0.94
N MET A 400 3.58 7.15 0.97
CA MET A 400 3.96 8.38 1.68
C MET A 400 2.95 9.50 1.42
N ILE A 401 2.49 10.12 2.49
CA ILE A 401 1.56 11.24 2.47
C ILE A 401 2.38 12.52 2.52
N ASN A 402 2.19 13.41 1.55
CA ASN A 402 2.78 14.73 1.59
C ASN A 402 1.81 15.71 2.26
N ASN A 403 1.99 15.95 3.56
CA ASN A 403 1.16 16.85 4.35
C ASN A 403 1.85 18.22 4.49
N GLY A 404 1.54 19.15 3.57
CA GLY A 404 2.09 20.50 3.59
C GLY A 404 3.61 20.56 3.40
N GLY A 405 4.17 19.67 2.59
CA GLY A 405 5.61 19.52 2.37
C GLY A 405 6.31 18.59 3.37
N LEU A 406 5.62 18.16 4.42
CA LEU A 406 6.14 17.22 5.41
C LEU A 406 5.74 15.79 5.06
N LYS A 407 6.74 14.91 4.97
CA LYS A 407 6.56 13.50 4.65
C LYS A 407 5.99 12.77 5.87
N VAL A 408 4.77 12.25 5.75
CA VAL A 408 4.17 11.36 6.74
C VAL A 408 4.17 9.95 6.17
N TYR A 409 4.70 9.01 6.96
CA TYR A 409 4.75 7.60 6.61
C TYR A 409 3.60 6.88 7.32
N PRO A 410 2.54 6.47 6.60
CA PRO A 410 1.42 5.73 7.16
C PRO A 410 1.75 4.65 8.20
N ALA A 411 2.78 3.83 7.97
CA ALA A 411 3.11 2.73 8.88
C ALA A 411 3.54 3.23 10.28
N GLU A 412 4.15 4.41 10.39
CA GLU A 412 4.49 5.03 11.66
C GLU A 412 3.23 5.36 12.47
N VAL A 413 2.23 5.92 11.79
CA VAL A 413 0.95 6.31 12.40
C VAL A 413 0.12 5.06 12.75
N GLU A 414 0.08 4.06 11.87
CA GLU A 414 -0.57 2.76 12.11
C GLU A 414 0.00 2.08 13.36
N ASN A 415 1.33 2.04 13.50
CA ASN A 415 2.00 1.44 14.67
C ASN A 415 1.67 2.17 15.98
N VAL A 416 1.40 3.47 15.95
CA VAL A 416 0.91 4.20 17.12
C VAL A 416 -0.54 3.83 17.40
N ILE A 417 -1.43 3.88 16.40
CA ILE A 417 -2.85 3.56 16.58
C ILE A 417 -3.05 2.13 17.11
N TYR A 418 -2.24 1.17 16.66
CA TYR A 418 -2.28 -0.22 17.15
C TYR A 418 -1.97 -0.36 18.65
N GLN A 419 -1.34 0.62 19.30
CA GLN A 419 -1.12 0.60 20.76
C GLN A 419 -2.39 0.91 21.56
N HIS A 420 -3.44 1.42 20.91
CA HIS A 420 -4.71 1.69 21.58
C HIS A 420 -5.48 0.37 21.81
N PRO A 421 -5.93 0.07 23.05
CA PRO A 421 -6.42 -1.27 23.41
C PRO A 421 -7.67 -1.70 22.64
N GLY A 422 -8.50 -0.75 22.18
CA GLY A 422 -9.72 -1.03 21.45
C GLY A 422 -9.56 -1.32 19.95
N ILE A 423 -8.36 -1.23 19.38
CA ILE A 423 -8.14 -1.34 17.93
C ILE A 423 -7.88 -2.78 17.51
N ALA A 424 -8.63 -3.27 16.52
CA ALA A 424 -8.40 -4.56 15.86
C ALA A 424 -7.56 -4.39 14.59
N GLU A 425 -7.90 -3.41 13.74
CA GLU A 425 -7.18 -3.12 12.51
C GLU A 425 -7.15 -1.62 12.24
N VAL A 426 -6.11 -1.16 11.52
CA VAL A 426 -6.00 0.22 11.07
C VAL A 426 -5.35 0.30 9.69
N ALA A 427 -5.82 1.26 8.89
CA ALA A 427 -5.18 1.67 7.65
C ALA A 427 -5.06 3.19 7.61
N VAL A 428 -3.84 3.70 7.45
CA VAL A 428 -3.55 5.13 7.28
C VAL A 428 -3.21 5.41 5.82
N TYR A 429 -3.77 6.49 5.28
CA TYR A 429 -3.62 6.89 3.89
C TYR A 429 -3.80 8.40 3.72
N GLY A 430 -3.21 8.93 2.65
CA GLY A 430 -3.36 10.32 2.27
C GLY A 430 -4.66 10.52 1.50
N VAL A 431 -5.41 11.54 1.85
CA VAL A 431 -6.54 12.01 1.04
C VAL A 431 -6.23 13.40 0.49
N PRO A 432 -6.67 13.74 -0.73
CA PRO A 432 -6.41 15.06 -1.30
C PRO A 432 -6.87 16.18 -0.36
N ASP A 433 -6.02 17.19 -0.20
CA ASP A 433 -6.31 18.40 0.54
C ASP A 433 -5.93 19.61 -0.31
N SER A 434 -6.85 20.58 -0.43
CA SER A 434 -6.66 21.73 -1.31
C SER A 434 -5.57 22.70 -0.84
N VAL A 435 -5.13 22.60 0.42
CA VAL A 435 -4.13 23.48 1.05
C VAL A 435 -2.82 22.75 1.27
N LEU A 436 -2.87 21.53 1.80
CA LEU A 436 -1.71 20.73 2.22
C LEU A 436 -1.22 19.77 1.13
N GLY A 437 -1.95 19.64 0.02
CA GLY A 437 -1.73 18.62 -1.01
C GLY A 437 -2.38 17.30 -0.61
N GLU A 438 -1.93 16.71 0.50
CA GLU A 438 -2.62 15.58 1.15
C GLU A 438 -2.79 15.83 2.65
N GLN A 439 -3.84 15.26 3.24
CA GLN A 439 -4.01 15.17 4.68
C GLN A 439 -4.05 13.70 5.14
N VAL A 440 -3.67 13.46 6.40
CA VAL A 440 -3.60 12.12 6.97
C VAL A 440 -4.99 11.67 7.41
N LYS A 441 -5.53 10.59 6.83
CA LYS A 441 -6.77 9.94 7.28
C LYS A 441 -6.49 8.52 7.74
N ALA A 442 -7.23 8.05 8.75
CA ALA A 442 -7.18 6.66 9.21
C ALA A 442 -8.57 6.01 9.16
N SER A 443 -8.65 4.79 8.65
CA SER A 443 -9.82 3.92 8.81
C SER A 443 -9.50 2.83 9.82
N VAL A 444 -10.40 2.62 10.78
CA VAL A 444 -10.15 1.79 11.97
C VAL A 444 -11.27 0.78 12.17
N VAL A 445 -10.90 -0.47 12.44
CA VAL A 445 -11.81 -1.51 12.91
C VAL A 445 -11.57 -1.71 14.41
N LEU A 446 -12.64 -1.65 15.20
CA LEU A 446 -12.58 -1.91 16.63
C LEU A 446 -12.61 -3.42 16.93
N LYS A 447 -12.04 -3.80 18.08
CA LYS A 447 -12.24 -5.14 18.63
C LYS A 447 -13.72 -5.33 19.01
N PRO A 448 -14.21 -6.59 19.03
CA PRO A 448 -15.56 -6.88 19.51
C PRO A 448 -15.82 -6.26 20.89
N ASP A 449 -17.02 -5.72 21.07
CA ASP A 449 -17.51 -5.15 22.33
C ASP A 449 -16.72 -3.95 22.89
N GLN A 450 -15.84 -3.34 22.08
CA GLN A 450 -15.15 -2.10 22.44
C GLN A 450 -15.94 -0.88 21.96
N VAL A 451 -16.04 0.12 22.82
CA VAL A 451 -16.61 1.43 22.50
C VAL A 451 -15.49 2.46 22.61
N VAL A 452 -15.01 2.91 21.45
CA VAL A 452 -13.95 3.91 21.31
C VAL A 452 -14.42 4.92 20.27
N THR A 453 -14.24 6.21 20.54
CA THR A 453 -14.61 7.28 19.59
C THR A 453 -13.46 7.67 18.66
N GLU A 454 -13.78 8.27 17.51
CA GLU A 454 -12.78 8.86 16.61
C GLU A 454 -11.89 9.87 17.34
N GLU A 455 -12.49 10.74 18.17
CA GLU A 455 -11.77 11.77 18.94
C GLU A 455 -10.80 11.17 19.96
N GLU A 456 -11.16 10.06 20.61
CA GLU A 456 -10.27 9.35 21.54
C GLU A 456 -9.03 8.81 20.82
N ILE A 457 -9.19 8.26 19.62
CA ILE A 457 -8.06 7.75 18.81
C ILE A 457 -7.16 8.91 18.37
N ILE A 458 -7.75 10.02 17.94
CA ILE A 458 -7.01 11.23 17.57
C ILE A 458 -6.26 11.79 18.78
N ALA A 459 -6.91 11.89 19.94
CA ALA A 459 -6.29 12.35 21.18
C ALA A 459 -5.14 11.42 21.63
N PHE A 460 -5.31 10.11 21.46
CA PHE A 460 -4.25 9.12 21.71
C PHE A 460 -3.04 9.33 20.78
N CYS A 461 -3.28 9.63 19.51
CA CYS A 461 -2.22 9.96 18.55
C CYS A 461 -1.49 11.26 18.93
N TYR A 462 -2.22 12.30 19.36
CA TYR A 462 -1.63 13.58 19.80
C TYR A 462 -0.63 13.44 20.95
N GLN A 463 -0.78 12.42 21.80
CA GLN A 463 0.15 12.16 22.91
C GLN A 463 1.47 11.53 22.47
N LYS A 464 1.53 10.97 21.25
CA LYS A 464 2.62 10.08 20.80
C LYS A 464 3.26 10.49 19.46
N LEU A 465 2.60 11.35 18.70
CA LEU A 465 3.01 11.78 17.36
C LEU A 465 3.15 13.29 17.27
N ALA A 466 4.03 13.75 16.37
CA ALA A 466 4.06 15.16 15.99
C ALA A 466 2.75 15.56 15.29
N LYS A 467 2.30 16.81 15.49
CA LYS A 467 0.99 17.31 15.03
C LYS A 467 0.68 17.03 13.55
N TYR A 468 1.66 17.17 12.66
CA TYR A 468 1.47 16.96 11.22
C TYR A 468 1.28 15.48 10.83
N LYS A 469 1.62 14.53 11.72
CA LYS A 469 1.43 13.09 11.52
C LYS A 469 0.11 12.57 12.09
N VAL A 470 -0.52 13.33 12.99
CA VAL A 470 -1.79 12.95 13.60
C VAL A 470 -2.87 12.94 12.51
N PRO A 471 -3.70 11.89 12.40
CA PRO A 471 -4.80 11.88 11.46
C PRO A 471 -5.72 13.09 11.67
N SER A 472 -6.01 13.84 10.62
CA SER A 472 -7.00 14.92 10.66
C SER A 472 -8.42 14.37 10.78
N ALA A 473 -8.63 13.13 10.33
CA ALA A 473 -9.86 12.37 10.52
C ALA A 473 -9.54 10.89 10.79
N VAL A 474 -10.30 10.30 11.70
CA VAL A 474 -10.41 8.86 11.90
C VAL A 474 -11.83 8.47 11.48
N GLU A 475 -11.99 7.30 10.86
CA GLU A 475 -13.29 6.75 10.50
C GLU A 475 -13.39 5.33 11.04
N LEU A 476 -14.40 5.08 11.87
CA LEU A 476 -14.71 3.73 12.35
C LEU A 476 -15.46 2.95 11.28
N VAL A 477 -14.87 1.85 10.81
CA VAL A 477 -15.41 1.01 9.75
C VAL A 477 -15.62 -0.42 10.23
N SER A 478 -16.59 -1.12 9.63
CA SER A 478 -16.83 -2.53 9.93
C SER A 478 -15.75 -3.45 9.36
N SER A 479 -15.06 -3.03 8.30
CA SER A 479 -13.93 -3.75 7.69
C SER A 479 -13.06 -2.82 6.85
N ILE A 480 -11.79 -3.20 6.65
CA ILE A 480 -10.85 -2.52 5.76
C ILE A 480 -10.67 -3.35 4.48
N PRO A 481 -10.73 -2.74 3.28
CA PRO A 481 -10.60 -3.45 2.02
C PRO A 481 -9.21 -4.09 1.89
N LYS A 482 -9.18 -5.39 1.56
CA LYS A 482 -7.97 -6.19 1.39
C LYS A 482 -8.00 -6.95 0.07
N ASN A 483 -6.82 -7.24 -0.47
CA ASN A 483 -6.70 -8.16 -1.59
C ASN A 483 -6.87 -9.62 -1.12
N PRO A 484 -6.97 -10.59 -2.05
CA PRO A 484 -7.10 -12.01 -1.67
C PRO A 484 -5.90 -12.59 -0.91
N THR A 485 -4.76 -11.88 -0.84
CA THR A 485 -3.60 -12.27 -0.02
C THR A 485 -3.63 -11.64 1.39
N GLY A 486 -4.72 -10.97 1.77
CA GLY A 486 -4.87 -10.31 3.08
C GLY A 486 -4.20 -8.93 3.20
N LYS A 487 -3.61 -8.40 2.12
CA LYS A 487 -2.94 -7.09 2.11
C LYS A 487 -3.97 -5.96 1.97
N ILE A 488 -3.88 -4.95 2.83
CA ILE A 488 -4.74 -3.76 2.80
C ILE A 488 -4.59 -3.01 1.46
N LEU A 489 -5.73 -2.65 0.86
CA LEU A 489 -5.83 -1.94 -0.43
C LEU A 489 -6.04 -0.44 -0.21
N LYS A 490 -4.99 0.27 0.27
CA LYS A 490 -5.05 1.73 0.53
C LYS A 490 -5.53 2.55 -0.67
N ARG A 491 -5.27 2.13 -1.91
CA ARG A 491 -5.79 2.78 -3.12
C ARG A 491 -7.31 2.90 -3.13
N LEU A 492 -8.03 1.85 -2.72
CA LEU A 492 -9.50 1.87 -2.70
C LEU A 492 -10.00 2.88 -1.65
N LEU A 493 -9.40 2.86 -0.46
CA LEU A 493 -9.67 3.85 0.59
C LEU A 493 -9.43 5.28 0.12
N ARG A 494 -8.33 5.54 -0.60
CA ARG A 494 -8.08 6.86 -1.21
C ARG A 494 -9.15 7.23 -2.23
N GLN A 495 -9.57 6.30 -3.09
CA GLN A 495 -10.57 6.55 -4.14
C GLN A 495 -11.94 6.87 -3.56
N GLU A 496 -12.40 6.11 -2.57
CA GLU A 496 -13.65 6.35 -1.84
C GLU A 496 -13.68 7.75 -1.21
N ASN A 497 -12.51 8.26 -0.82
CA ASN A 497 -12.33 9.57 -0.22
C ASN A 497 -11.88 10.68 -1.20
N SER A 498 -11.65 10.34 -2.48
CA SER A 498 -11.30 11.30 -3.54
C SER A 498 -12.52 11.73 -4.35
N ALA A 499 -13.63 11.00 -4.25
CA ALA A 499 -14.92 11.42 -4.79
C ALA A 499 -15.59 12.40 -3.83
N ALA A 500 -15.70 13.67 -4.22
CA ALA A 500 -16.58 14.61 -3.52
C ALA A 500 -18.00 14.03 -3.43
N PRO A 501 -18.75 14.20 -2.33
CA PRO A 501 -20.05 13.57 -2.18
C PRO A 501 -21.08 14.27 -3.08
N SER A 502 -21.37 13.67 -4.24
CA SER A 502 -22.65 13.84 -4.92
C SER A 502 -23.54 12.63 -4.61
N HIS A 503 -24.71 12.92 -4.03
CA HIS A 503 -25.77 12.02 -3.54
C HIS A 503 -25.71 11.62 -2.07
N SER A 504 -26.14 12.57 -1.23
CA SER A 504 -26.78 12.26 0.05
C SER A 504 -28.10 11.52 -0.19
N THR A 505 -28.14 10.24 0.20
CA THR A 505 -29.40 9.53 0.45
C THR A 505 -30.04 10.14 1.70
N VAL A 506 -31.14 10.86 1.50
CA VAL A 506 -31.89 11.55 2.55
C VAL A 506 -32.54 10.51 3.46
N VAL A 507 -32.11 10.44 4.72
CA VAL A 507 -32.96 9.99 5.83
C VAL A 507 -33.40 11.22 6.60
N SER A 508 -34.70 11.50 6.50
CA SER A 508 -35.41 12.61 7.12
C SER A 508 -35.34 12.57 8.65
N LYS A 509 -34.95 13.69 9.26
CA LYS A 509 -35.51 14.13 10.56
C LYS A 509 -35.75 15.64 10.56
N THR A 510 -36.95 15.97 11.01
CA THR A 510 -37.61 17.26 11.00
C THR A 510 -37.25 18.10 12.22
N GLN A 511 -37.35 19.43 12.03
CA GLN A 511 -37.54 20.52 13.01
C GLN A 511 -36.36 21.05 13.84
N THR A 512 -35.91 22.27 13.50
CA THR A 512 -35.97 23.45 14.40
C THR A 512 -35.78 24.75 13.60
N SER A 513 -36.83 25.57 13.51
CA SER A 513 -36.93 26.73 12.60
C SER A 513 -36.75 28.10 13.27
N ALA A 514 -36.00 28.18 14.38
CA ALA A 514 -35.72 29.46 15.07
C ALA A 514 -34.23 29.82 15.15
N SER A 515 -33.35 28.82 15.26
CA SER A 515 -31.88 28.97 15.28
C SER A 515 -31.28 29.28 13.90
N VAL A 516 -31.97 28.88 12.83
CA VAL A 516 -31.52 29.06 11.44
C VAL A 516 -31.54 30.55 11.05
N ASN A 517 -32.61 31.28 11.37
CA ASN A 517 -32.74 32.70 11.00
C ASN A 517 -31.70 33.61 11.66
N VAL A 518 -31.29 33.33 12.90
CA VAL A 518 -30.27 34.12 13.60
C VAL A 518 -28.87 33.87 13.00
N SER A 519 -28.56 32.61 12.66
CA SER A 519 -27.28 32.23 12.06
C SER A 519 -27.05 32.85 10.67
N TYR A 520 -28.09 32.93 9.84
CA TYR A 520 -28.01 33.59 8.53
C TYR A 520 -27.79 35.10 8.69
N GLN A 521 -28.52 35.76 9.60
CA GLN A 521 -28.39 37.20 9.87
C GLN A 521 -27.00 37.58 10.43
N THR A 522 -26.41 36.74 11.28
CA THR A 522 -25.05 37.00 11.80
C THR A 522 -23.98 36.81 10.73
N THR A 523 -24.15 35.84 9.83
CA THR A 523 -23.19 35.59 8.74
C THR A 523 -23.21 36.75 7.76
N GLU A 524 -24.39 37.18 7.32
CA GLU A 524 -24.58 38.29 6.39
C GLU A 524 -24.03 39.62 6.95
N LEU A 525 -24.18 39.87 8.25
CA LEU A 525 -23.63 41.07 8.90
C LEU A 525 -22.09 41.10 8.86
N ILE A 526 -21.44 39.95 9.10
CA ILE A 526 -19.98 39.83 9.05
C ILE A 526 -19.48 39.93 7.61
N GLU A 527 -20.16 39.27 6.66
CA GLU A 527 -19.84 39.37 5.23
C GLU A 527 -19.87 40.83 4.76
N ASN A 528 -20.94 41.55 5.09
CA ASN A 528 -21.09 42.96 4.71
C ASN A 528 -19.99 43.85 5.31
N TRP A 529 -19.63 43.62 6.58
CA TRP A 529 -18.54 44.36 7.20
C TRP A 529 -17.19 44.08 6.52
N ILE A 530 -16.89 42.82 6.22
CA ILE A 530 -15.64 42.43 5.55
C ILE A 530 -15.62 42.95 4.11
N MET A 531 -16.74 42.91 3.39
CA MET A 531 -16.86 43.47 2.04
C MET A 531 -16.58 44.98 2.04
N ASP A 532 -17.18 45.72 2.98
CA ASP A 532 -16.92 47.15 3.14
C ASP A 532 -15.45 47.43 3.48
N TRP A 533 -14.86 46.61 4.34
CA TRP A 533 -13.44 46.70 4.67
C TRP A 533 -12.55 46.49 3.44
N VAL A 534 -12.83 45.45 2.63
CA VAL A 534 -12.11 45.16 1.37
C VAL A 534 -12.24 46.34 0.40
N VAL A 535 -13.44 46.89 0.21
CA VAL A 535 -13.66 48.05 -0.67
C VAL A 535 -12.84 49.26 -0.20
N ARG A 536 -12.92 49.62 1.09
CA ARG A 536 -12.28 50.84 1.61
C ARG A 536 -10.77 50.72 1.77
N LYS A 537 -10.28 49.56 2.23
CA LYS A 537 -8.88 49.39 2.65
C LYS A 537 -8.00 48.78 1.57
N LEU A 538 -8.59 48.03 0.63
CA LEU A 538 -7.89 47.46 -0.54
C LEU A 538 -8.21 48.22 -1.83
N ALA A 539 -9.06 49.25 -1.79
CA ALA A 539 -9.44 50.09 -2.93
C ALA A 539 -10.04 49.27 -4.10
N VAL A 540 -10.78 48.20 -3.77
CA VAL A 540 -11.49 47.35 -4.74
C VAL A 540 -12.85 47.97 -5.06
N ALA A 541 -13.24 48.00 -6.33
CA ALA A 541 -14.56 48.50 -6.72
C ALA A 541 -15.67 47.59 -6.12
N ALA A 542 -16.68 48.18 -5.46
CA ALA A 542 -17.73 47.42 -4.76
C ALA A 542 -18.44 46.37 -5.65
N GLN A 543 -18.57 46.67 -6.94
CA GLN A 543 -19.19 45.80 -7.96
C GLN A 543 -18.38 44.52 -8.25
N SER A 544 -17.10 44.49 -7.86
CA SER A 544 -16.14 43.42 -8.15
C SER A 544 -15.82 42.54 -6.93
N VAL A 545 -16.49 42.79 -5.79
CA VAL A 545 -16.33 42.00 -4.56
C VAL A 545 -17.30 40.82 -4.59
N ASP A 546 -16.74 39.65 -4.85
CA ASP A 546 -17.34 38.31 -4.72
C ASP A 546 -16.94 37.69 -3.36
N GLN A 547 -17.93 37.16 -2.64
CA GLN A 547 -17.74 36.58 -1.30
C GLN A 547 -16.93 35.27 -1.32
N SER A 548 -16.97 34.55 -2.44
CA SER A 548 -16.30 33.26 -2.62
C SER A 548 -14.85 33.40 -3.12
N LYS A 549 -14.46 34.61 -3.54
CA LYS A 549 -13.13 34.91 -4.07
C LYS A 549 -12.11 35.12 -2.95
N SER A 550 -10.87 34.72 -3.21
CA SER A 550 -9.81 34.79 -2.20
C SER A 550 -9.42 36.24 -1.88
N PHE A 551 -9.14 36.53 -0.61
CA PHE A 551 -8.57 37.79 -0.18
C PHE A 551 -7.25 38.13 -0.89
N ALA A 552 -6.45 37.13 -1.23
CA ALA A 552 -5.21 37.32 -1.98
C ALA A 552 -5.46 37.95 -3.36
N ASP A 553 -6.56 37.57 -4.02
CA ASP A 553 -6.95 38.11 -5.32
C ASP A 553 -7.48 39.55 -5.26
N TYR A 554 -7.78 40.04 -4.04
CA TYR A 554 -8.04 41.46 -3.75
C TYR A 554 -6.78 42.23 -3.34
N GLY A 555 -5.61 41.60 -3.38
CA GLY A 555 -4.34 42.23 -2.99
C GLY A 555 -4.11 42.27 -1.48
N LEU A 556 -4.76 41.39 -0.71
CA LEU A 556 -4.50 41.26 0.72
C LEU A 556 -3.15 40.56 0.97
N ASP A 557 -2.20 41.30 1.55
CA ASP A 557 -0.90 40.79 1.98
C ASP A 557 -0.85 40.53 3.50
N SER A 558 0.28 40.01 3.99
CA SER A 558 0.49 39.67 5.41
C SER A 558 0.28 40.85 6.38
N VAL A 559 0.61 42.08 5.98
CA VAL A 559 0.45 43.26 6.84
C VAL A 559 -1.03 43.65 6.90
N ARG A 560 -1.72 43.60 5.76
CA ARG A 560 -3.14 43.93 5.66
C ARG A 560 -4.04 42.85 6.26
N ALA A 561 -3.63 41.59 6.23
CA ALA A 561 -4.33 40.49 6.89
C ALA A 561 -4.32 40.61 8.42
N VAL A 562 -3.17 40.97 9.01
CA VAL A 562 -3.07 41.30 10.45
C VAL A 562 -4.02 42.45 10.79
N LYS A 563 -4.07 43.47 9.93
CA LYS A 563 -4.94 44.63 10.14
C LYS A 563 -6.43 44.31 9.99
N LEU A 564 -6.80 43.45 9.04
CA LEU A 564 -8.16 42.94 8.90
C LEU A 564 -8.57 42.16 10.16
N ALA A 565 -7.73 41.23 10.63
CA ALA A 565 -8.01 40.46 11.84
C ALA A 565 -8.14 41.36 13.08
N GLN A 566 -7.29 42.39 13.22
CA GLN A 566 -7.35 43.32 14.33
C GLN A 566 -8.61 44.19 14.31
N GLU A 567 -8.91 44.85 13.18
CA GLU A 567 -10.09 45.73 13.07
C GLU A 567 -11.40 44.92 13.19
N LEU A 568 -11.42 43.68 12.67
CA LEU A 568 -12.55 42.76 12.82
C LEU A 568 -12.69 42.27 14.27
N SER A 569 -11.56 42.02 14.95
CA SER A 569 -11.53 41.66 16.37
C SER A 569 -12.08 42.77 17.27
N GLU A 570 -11.69 44.02 17.00
CA GLU A 570 -12.19 45.20 17.69
C GLU A 570 -13.69 45.41 17.43
N TRP A 571 -14.15 45.25 16.20
CA TRP A 571 -15.56 45.38 15.84
C TRP A 571 -16.45 44.29 16.47
N LEU A 572 -15.95 43.05 16.53
CA LEU A 572 -16.66 41.91 17.12
C LEU A 572 -16.56 41.86 18.66
N GLY A 573 -15.65 42.63 19.25
CA GLY A 573 -15.28 42.52 20.67
C GLY A 573 -14.74 41.14 21.05
N TYR A 574 -14.15 40.42 20.09
CA TYR A 574 -13.67 39.04 20.23
C TYR A 574 -12.24 38.91 19.67
N PRO A 575 -11.25 38.42 20.45
CA PRO A 575 -9.86 38.35 20.01
C PRO A 575 -9.69 37.40 18.83
N LEU A 576 -9.16 37.91 17.71
CA LEU A 576 -8.84 37.10 16.53
C LEU A 576 -7.33 37.04 16.31
N GLU A 577 -6.81 35.84 16.07
CA GLU A 577 -5.42 35.69 15.63
C GLU A 577 -5.29 36.13 14.16
N ALA A 578 -4.18 36.79 13.82
CA ALA A 578 -3.91 37.25 12.45
C ALA A 578 -3.89 36.11 11.41
N THR A 579 -3.67 34.87 11.86
CA THR A 579 -3.70 33.65 11.05
C THR A 579 -5.10 33.30 10.56
N ILE A 580 -6.17 33.81 11.17
CA ILE A 580 -7.55 33.44 10.85
C ILE A 580 -7.93 33.80 9.40
N VAL A 581 -7.40 34.90 8.89
CA VAL A 581 -7.64 35.38 7.52
C VAL A 581 -6.94 34.50 6.47
N TRP A 582 -5.92 33.75 6.88
CA TRP A 582 -5.23 32.76 6.03
C TRP A 582 -5.90 31.40 6.09
N ASN A 583 -6.41 31.03 7.27
CA ASN A 583 -7.16 29.79 7.48
C ASN A 583 -8.54 29.82 6.81
N PHE A 584 -9.13 31.01 6.67
CA PHE A 584 -10.40 31.26 6.00
C PHE A 584 -10.21 32.40 4.98
N SER A 585 -9.69 32.04 3.81
CA SER A 585 -9.12 32.98 2.84
C SER A 585 -10.16 33.66 1.94
N THR A 586 -11.45 33.54 2.23
CA THR A 586 -12.55 34.22 1.51
C THR A 586 -13.50 34.89 2.50
N ILE A 587 -14.29 35.86 2.02
CA ILE A 587 -15.28 36.57 2.85
C ILE A 587 -16.31 35.59 3.41
N GLU A 588 -16.83 34.71 2.55
CA GLU A 588 -17.83 33.68 2.87
C GLU A 588 -17.31 32.67 3.91
N SER A 589 -16.07 32.19 3.74
CA SER A 589 -15.48 31.20 4.65
C SER A 589 -15.17 31.79 6.02
N LEU A 590 -14.66 33.02 6.07
CA LEU A 590 -14.35 33.71 7.33
C LEU A 590 -15.62 34.09 8.09
N ALA A 591 -16.64 34.60 7.40
CA ALA A 591 -17.91 34.96 8.01
C ALA A 591 -18.66 33.75 8.59
N ARG A 592 -18.71 32.63 7.85
CA ARG A 592 -19.31 31.38 8.35
C ARG A 592 -18.58 30.84 9.58
N HIS A 593 -17.26 30.85 9.54
CA HIS A 593 -16.47 30.41 10.68
C HIS A 593 -16.78 31.27 11.92
N LEU A 594 -16.75 32.59 11.79
CA LEU A 594 -17.00 33.51 12.91
C LEU A 594 -18.45 33.43 13.42
N ALA A 595 -19.43 33.25 12.54
CA ALA A 595 -20.82 33.04 12.93
C ALA A 595 -21.02 31.75 13.74
N SER A 596 -20.19 30.73 13.51
CA SER A 596 -20.26 29.45 14.25
C SER A 596 -19.69 29.51 15.68
N GLN A 597 -18.89 30.54 16.01
CA GLN A 597 -18.18 30.66 17.30
C GLN A 597 -19.05 31.16 18.47
N LYS A 598 -20.37 31.34 18.27
CA LYS A 598 -21.33 31.81 19.29
C LYS A 598 -20.86 33.08 20.04
N ILE A 599 -20.33 34.07 19.31
CA ILE A 599 -19.84 35.33 19.89
C ILE A 599 -21.02 36.13 20.47
N PRO A 600 -21.04 36.48 21.77
CA PRO A 600 -22.20 37.09 22.43
C PRO A 600 -22.66 38.42 21.80
N GLN A 601 -21.72 39.29 21.42
CA GLN A 601 -21.99 40.61 20.84
C GLN A 601 -22.65 40.55 19.45
N LEU A 602 -22.36 39.53 18.64
CA LEU A 602 -23.02 39.31 17.34
C LEU A 602 -24.52 39.01 17.48
N THR A 603 -24.90 38.36 18.58
CA THR A 603 -26.31 38.01 18.84
C THR A 603 -27.13 39.23 19.29
N GLU A 604 -26.48 40.28 19.82
CA GLU A 604 -27.12 41.56 20.14
C GLU A 604 -27.10 42.54 18.94
N LEU A 605 -26.01 42.59 18.18
CA LEU A 605 -25.89 43.38 16.94
C LEU A 605 -26.92 42.94 15.88
N ALA A 606 -27.16 41.64 15.73
CA ALA A 606 -28.17 41.12 14.81
C ALA A 606 -29.62 41.46 15.22
N LYS A 607 -29.87 41.82 16.50
CA LYS A 607 -31.20 42.23 16.99
C LYS A 607 -31.51 43.72 16.76
N THR A 608 -30.48 44.54 16.52
CA THR A 608 -30.59 45.99 16.39
C THR A 608 -30.17 46.39 14.97
N LYS A 609 -30.99 46.08 13.95
CA LYS A 609 -30.70 46.40 12.53
C LYS A 609 -30.07 47.79 12.35
N PRO A 610 -28.79 47.89 11.94
CA PRO A 610 -28.29 49.08 11.30
C PRO A 610 -28.41 48.84 9.78
N GLU A 611 -29.23 49.62 9.08
CA GLU A 611 -29.15 49.66 7.63
C GLU A 611 -27.79 50.25 7.23
N PHE A 612 -26.88 49.41 6.74
CA PHE A 612 -25.68 49.88 6.04
C PHE A 612 -26.13 50.39 4.67
N ASN A 613 -26.44 51.68 4.58
CA ASN A 613 -26.73 52.35 3.31
C ASN A 613 -25.41 52.69 2.60
N LEU A 614 -25.13 51.97 1.51
CA LEU A 614 -24.13 52.35 0.51
C LEU A 614 -24.70 53.50 -0.35
N HIS A 615 -24.82 54.70 0.21
CA HIS A 615 -25.03 55.91 -0.59
C HIS A 615 -24.02 57.00 -0.26
N THR A 616 -23.44 57.50 -1.35
CA THR A 616 -22.48 58.58 -1.53
C THR A 616 -22.78 59.84 -0.72
N GLU A 617 -21.81 60.34 0.05
CA GLU A 617 -21.70 61.76 0.36
C GLU A 617 -20.24 62.22 0.44
N SER A 618 -19.96 63.27 -0.32
CA SER A 618 -18.70 63.97 -0.45
C SER A 618 -18.36 64.78 0.80
N LEU A 619 -17.16 64.59 1.36
CA LEU A 619 -16.54 65.56 2.26
C LEU A 619 -15.11 65.83 1.78
N LEU A 620 -15.00 66.91 1.01
CA LEU A 620 -13.77 67.65 0.77
C LEU A 620 -13.20 68.11 2.11
N VAL A 621 -12.04 67.58 2.51
CA VAL A 621 -11.11 68.29 3.39
C VAL A 621 -9.73 68.22 2.74
N SER A 622 -9.33 69.37 2.21
CA SER A 622 -8.01 69.68 1.68
C SER A 622 -6.97 69.64 2.80
N VAL A 623 -5.93 68.82 2.63
CA VAL A 623 -4.63 69.00 3.29
C VAL A 623 -3.54 68.82 2.23
N GLU A 624 -2.81 69.89 2.00
CA GLU A 624 -1.73 70.01 1.02
C GLU A 624 -0.60 68.99 1.28
N LEU A 625 -0.19 68.29 0.23
CA LEU A 625 1.07 67.53 0.20
C LEU A 625 2.21 68.47 -0.21
N PRO A 626 3.34 68.52 0.52
CA PRO A 626 4.57 69.07 -0.02
C PRO A 626 5.08 68.11 -1.10
N THR A 627 5.08 68.61 -2.32
CA THR A 627 5.80 68.07 -3.47
C THR A 627 7.27 67.84 -3.13
N ASN A 628 7.77 66.62 -3.35
CA ASN A 628 9.09 66.49 -3.96
C ASN A 628 9.16 65.22 -4.84
N LYS A 629 9.01 65.45 -6.14
CA LYS A 629 9.48 64.56 -7.19
C LYS A 629 10.99 64.75 -7.32
N ALA A 630 11.76 63.68 -7.15
CA ALA A 630 13.06 63.55 -7.80
C ALA A 630 13.36 62.05 -7.99
N GLU A 631 13.21 61.63 -9.25
CA GLU A 631 14.07 60.68 -9.98
C GLU A 631 14.26 59.27 -9.43
N LEU A 632 13.52 58.32 -10.01
CA LEU A 632 13.99 56.93 -10.22
C LEU A 632 13.68 56.54 -11.66
N THR A 633 14.60 56.91 -12.56
CA THR A 633 14.75 56.32 -13.89
C THR A 633 15.99 55.44 -13.86
N GLU A 634 15.81 54.13 -14.02
CA GLU A 634 16.54 53.25 -14.94
C GLU A 634 16.25 51.79 -14.59
N SER A 635 15.59 51.08 -15.50
CA SER A 635 15.43 49.63 -15.45
C SER A 635 16.70 48.98 -16.00
N THR A 636 17.55 48.46 -15.13
CA THR A 636 18.71 47.67 -15.57
C THR A 636 18.23 46.30 -16.06
N ASP A 637 18.47 45.99 -17.34
CA ASP A 637 18.20 44.66 -17.88
C ASP A 637 19.24 43.67 -17.32
N LEU A 638 18.81 42.88 -16.33
CA LEU A 638 19.63 41.93 -15.59
C LEU A 638 20.24 40.82 -16.46
N LYS A 639 19.80 40.68 -17.73
CA LYS A 639 20.32 39.65 -18.65
C LYS A 639 21.63 40.02 -19.35
N ALA A 640 22.10 41.25 -19.22
CA ALA A 640 23.31 41.74 -19.91
C ALA A 640 24.54 41.88 -19.00
N LEU A 641 24.44 41.55 -17.72
CA LEU A 641 25.52 41.71 -16.74
C LEU A 641 26.37 40.45 -16.62
N SER A 642 27.68 40.64 -16.43
CA SER A 642 28.60 39.54 -16.11
C SER A 642 28.42 39.06 -14.67
N ASP A 643 28.82 37.81 -14.37
CA ASP A 643 28.73 37.24 -13.02
C ASP A 643 29.44 38.09 -11.95
N ALA A 644 30.49 38.83 -12.33
CA ALA A 644 31.20 39.74 -11.44
C ALA A 644 30.38 41.00 -11.08
N GLU A 645 29.63 41.54 -12.05
CA GLU A 645 28.77 42.72 -11.84
C GLU A 645 27.51 42.35 -11.05
N ILE A 646 26.98 41.14 -11.26
CA ILE A 646 25.88 40.59 -10.47
C ILE A 646 26.32 40.38 -9.02
N ALA A 647 27.53 39.87 -8.79
CA ALA A 647 28.06 39.68 -7.45
C ALA A 647 28.28 41.02 -6.71
N GLU A 648 28.69 42.08 -7.41
CA GLU A 648 28.86 43.41 -6.81
C GLU A 648 27.52 44.06 -6.45
N LEU A 649 26.50 43.91 -7.31
CA LEU A 649 25.13 44.37 -7.03
C LEU A 649 24.52 43.66 -5.82
N LEU A 650 24.64 42.32 -5.75
CA LEU A 650 24.18 41.53 -4.61
C LEU A 650 24.90 41.92 -3.32
N THR A 651 26.20 42.21 -3.39
CA THR A 651 26.99 42.63 -2.21
C THR A 651 26.53 43.99 -1.68
N ARG A 652 26.22 44.95 -2.57
CA ARG A 652 25.64 46.25 -2.19
C ARG A 652 24.23 46.12 -1.61
N GLU A 653 23.41 45.23 -2.16
CA GLU A 653 22.04 45.02 -1.70
C GLU A 653 22.02 44.35 -0.31
N ILE A 654 22.89 43.36 -0.09
CA ILE A 654 23.09 42.72 1.22
C ILE A 654 23.60 43.72 2.27
N ALA A 655 24.49 44.64 1.90
CA ALA A 655 24.95 45.70 2.78
C ALA A 655 23.81 46.66 3.17
N THR A 656 22.96 47.03 2.21
CA THR A 656 21.80 47.91 2.41
C THR A 656 20.73 47.27 3.30
N VAL A 657 20.51 45.96 3.15
CA VAL A 657 19.58 45.17 3.99
C VAL A 657 20.13 44.99 5.41
N LYS A 658 21.45 44.84 5.58
CA LYS A 658 22.08 44.79 6.91
C LYS A 658 22.00 46.13 7.65
N GLN A 659 22.05 47.26 6.93
CA GLN A 659 21.94 48.59 7.54
C GLN A 659 20.50 48.95 7.94
N LYS A 660 19.49 48.44 7.21
CA LYS A 660 18.05 48.60 7.56
C LYS A 660 17.56 47.70 8.71
N ARG A 661 18.34 46.70 9.14
CA ARG A 661 18.01 45.84 10.30
C ARG A 661 18.59 46.34 11.63
N LEU A 662 19.24 47.50 11.65
CA LEU A 662 19.92 48.09 12.81
C LEU A 662 19.38 49.50 13.17
N VAL A 663 18.18 49.86 12.72
CA VAL A 663 17.46 51.09 13.12
C VAL A 663 16.08 50.74 13.65
#